data_AF-A0A928D6V5-F1
#
_entry.id   AF-A0A928D6V5-F1
#
_cell.length_a   1.000
_cell.length_b   1.000
_cell.length_c   1.000
_cell.angle_alpha   90.00
_cell.angle_beta   90.00
_cell.angle_gamma   90.00
#
_symmetry.space_group_name_H-M   'P 1'
#
loop_
_entity.id
_entity.type
_entity.pdbx_description
1 polymer ?
#
loop_
_entity_poly.entity_id
_entity_poly.type
_entity_poly.pdbx_seq_one_letter_code
_entity_poly.pdbx_strand_id
1 'polypeptide(L)'
;MADFQIVKQQMKKGSSSMSRKLDKLVVGAMALLSTGVFADTHVWKAEGRVNDWNWNEPGNYDSSLGAAGVPEAGDIVQLPDSADIFVLGTDDASMEIVSGLSQVVTPAAGSRVIFDLGSGVDLSVNGAISSVLEAERKSLASSSEEHKKGTIVKRGDGTLRLSRVRYSDGSGNDTYAYYTAIVCEEGALHMPELPSTTATAYTSYFYGYVSVSNGATLFVVSCPYKDVPTTSMRRLYGEGVVTNAVTRRSGISVANRANDPDSDFSGVIGGAISIAVPGRLMMRSTGNVHTYHTQAQSFLTTEPWRGAQGLAVFGVQKIGNVGEASSSGPNGMIGYTARAGAFLYLGEGEITDKNFTFETPMERPALFDAGVTGGINFIGDVVHASDSDIVTLRLGGDNTSTCTLKGAVSNGVYFVKEGSGTWRFADDPCYSESRRFAQSMILDGGTLQFDSMEERGWRCSLGTAASPSDVYWGARNDAAHPSEFAYLSGTNAASIMEFTGTNGAYATQRPIGLRGNLTLKNDTSHPWRFSGVRPATTGAKTLVLDASQNIANELAGISDDAAGPVSVTKTGIGSWTLNGSNVIHGTVHVANGTLKVHNASGKFRYYKLTIRDSGNPGKGSALNIGEIGLYDASGNQINKGYSRNDNYHEISAGQIALARFGAHWPAGFNSLCNGKSDQTNLRVIENGANMKLSADNVWTHIPVLFCLPDNAADVASYDILFYSNASSSPGYTPGNWVLEASPDMIHWTCLHDVTSVDATGMGADTWVFARTVDSHGSSSSPLPATHEGGYSLAADSSTIPCTVLDNATVSVAKGATLETSDSIAISKLRLDGSSAGNGTISGFSFAEDGDLEVVNLNADDRVEIDVDISNVEGKSNLSKWGLTATAADGSRLLRKAIMSSAGKLSICANGFVVIVK
;
A
#
# COMPACT_ATOMS: atom_id res chain seq x y z
N MET A 1 29.05 -52.74 -67.62
CA MET A 1 30.13 -52.09 -68.39
C MET A 1 29.43 -51.36 -69.55
N ALA A 2 29.32 -50.04 -69.65
CA ALA A 2 30.20 -48.99 -69.15
C ALA A 2 29.52 -47.66 -68.73
N ASP A 3 28.19 -47.54 -68.59
CA ASP A 3 27.54 -46.23 -68.30
C ASP A 3 26.85 -46.07 -66.92
N PHE A 4 27.03 -47.00 -65.98
CA PHE A 4 26.49 -46.86 -64.60
C PHE A 4 27.55 -46.50 -63.53
N GLN A 5 28.78 -46.19 -63.95
CA GLN A 5 29.92 -45.96 -63.05
C GLN A 5 30.32 -44.48 -62.89
N ILE A 6 29.71 -43.54 -63.62
CA ILE A 6 30.09 -42.11 -63.53
C ILE A 6 29.25 -41.33 -62.49
N VAL A 7 28.07 -41.80 -62.07
CA VAL A 7 27.27 -41.11 -61.04
C VAL A 7 27.67 -41.53 -59.61
N LYS A 8 28.32 -42.69 -59.43
CA LYS A 8 28.77 -43.15 -58.10
C LYS A 8 30.02 -42.45 -57.56
N GLN A 9 30.75 -41.69 -58.39
CA GLN A 9 31.98 -41.00 -57.97
C GLN A 9 31.79 -39.53 -57.54
N GLN A 10 30.62 -38.91 -57.73
CA GLN A 10 30.38 -37.54 -57.25
C GLN A 10 29.58 -37.41 -55.94
N MET A 11 29.07 -38.50 -55.35
CA MET A 11 28.41 -38.45 -54.03
C MET A 11 29.33 -38.85 -52.85
N LYS A 12 30.65 -38.83 -53.03
CA LYS A 12 31.63 -39.13 -51.96
C LYS A 12 32.25 -37.91 -51.27
N LYS A 13 31.68 -36.71 -51.44
CA LYS A 13 31.99 -35.53 -50.62
C LYS A 13 30.73 -34.73 -50.31
N GLY A 14 30.06 -35.07 -49.20
CA GLY A 14 29.03 -34.21 -48.61
C GLY A 14 28.03 -34.94 -47.71
N SER A 15 28.24 -34.83 -46.40
CA SER A 15 27.26 -35.03 -45.31
C SER A 15 26.84 -36.46 -44.93
N SER A 16 27.43 -36.92 -43.82
CA SER A 16 27.20 -38.17 -43.09
C SER A 16 25.95 -38.19 -42.19
N SER A 17 24.88 -37.43 -42.50
CA SER A 17 23.68 -37.37 -41.64
C SER A 17 22.47 -38.18 -42.12
N MET A 18 22.54 -38.84 -43.29
CA MET A 18 21.37 -39.48 -43.91
C MET A 18 21.35 -41.01 -43.82
N SER A 19 22.50 -41.69 -43.65
CA SER A 19 22.53 -43.17 -43.62
C SER A 19 22.17 -43.80 -42.26
N ARG A 20 22.40 -43.11 -41.13
CA ARG A 20 21.96 -43.62 -39.80
C ARG A 20 20.46 -43.47 -39.54
N LYS A 21 19.75 -42.68 -40.37
CA LYS A 21 18.29 -42.54 -40.28
C LYS A 21 17.55 -43.66 -41.00
N LEU A 22 18.16 -44.36 -41.96
CA LEU A 22 17.51 -45.45 -42.67
C LEU A 22 17.60 -46.79 -41.90
N ASP A 23 18.73 -47.09 -41.26
CA ASP A 23 18.90 -48.38 -40.55
C ASP A 23 18.11 -48.46 -39.24
N LYS A 24 17.81 -47.33 -38.58
CA LYS A 24 16.89 -47.30 -37.42
C LYS A 24 15.41 -47.33 -37.83
N LEU A 25 15.09 -46.94 -39.07
CA LEU A 25 13.72 -46.99 -39.59
C LEU A 25 13.29 -48.42 -39.94
N VAL A 26 14.23 -49.25 -40.41
CA VAL A 26 13.92 -50.62 -40.87
C VAL A 26 13.94 -51.64 -39.72
N VAL A 27 14.76 -51.44 -38.68
CA VAL A 27 14.80 -52.38 -37.53
C VAL A 27 13.69 -52.10 -36.51
N GLY A 28 13.20 -50.86 -36.39
CA GLY A 28 12.06 -50.53 -35.53
C GLY A 28 10.71 -51.01 -36.08
N ALA A 29 10.57 -51.10 -37.40
CA ALA A 29 9.32 -51.51 -38.06
C ALA A 29 9.06 -53.04 -38.01
N MET A 30 10.09 -53.88 -37.83
CA MET A 30 9.90 -55.34 -37.78
C MET A 30 9.65 -55.92 -36.37
N ALA A 31 9.88 -55.16 -35.30
CA ALA A 31 9.66 -55.64 -33.93
C ALA A 31 8.22 -55.42 -33.42
N LEU A 32 7.40 -54.63 -34.12
CA LEU A 32 5.99 -54.38 -33.77
C LEU A 32 4.99 -55.35 -34.40
N LEU A 33 5.44 -56.29 -35.25
CA LEU A 33 4.55 -57.18 -36.00
C LEU A 33 4.31 -58.56 -35.37
N SER A 34 4.83 -58.85 -34.17
CA SER A 34 4.77 -60.23 -33.63
C SER A 34 3.89 -60.47 -32.41
N THR A 35 3.06 -59.54 -31.95
CA THR A 35 2.06 -59.85 -30.89
C THR A 35 0.79 -59.00 -30.99
N GLY A 36 -0.26 -59.56 -31.62
CA GLY A 36 -1.66 -59.40 -31.21
C GLY A 36 -2.47 -58.21 -31.73
N VAL A 37 -3.32 -58.48 -32.73
CA VAL A 37 -4.59 -57.80 -33.08
C VAL A 37 -4.53 -56.28 -33.26
N PHE A 38 -4.26 -55.82 -34.50
CA PHE A 38 -4.67 -54.49 -34.95
C PHE A 38 -6.10 -54.59 -35.52
N ALA A 39 -7.05 -53.86 -34.93
CA ALA A 39 -8.31 -53.55 -35.60
C ALA A 39 -8.02 -52.62 -36.79
N ASP A 40 -8.67 -52.84 -37.93
CA ASP A 40 -8.55 -52.00 -39.10
C ASP A 40 -8.96 -50.56 -38.74
N THR A 41 -8.04 -49.60 -38.88
CA THR A 41 -8.34 -48.20 -38.57
C THR A 41 -9.08 -47.56 -39.74
N HIS A 42 -10.39 -47.37 -39.63
CA HIS A 42 -11.16 -46.64 -40.64
C HIS A 42 -11.12 -45.13 -40.35
N VAL A 43 -10.74 -44.33 -41.37
CA VAL A 43 -10.78 -42.87 -41.31
C VAL A 43 -12.01 -42.38 -42.05
N TRP A 44 -13.00 -41.90 -41.30
CA TRP A 44 -14.25 -41.38 -41.85
C TRP A 44 -14.06 -39.93 -42.28
N LYS A 45 -14.28 -39.63 -43.57
CA LYS A 45 -14.23 -38.28 -44.14
C LYS A 45 -15.59 -37.92 -44.71
N ALA A 46 -16.14 -36.80 -44.26
CA ALA A 46 -17.38 -36.27 -44.82
C ALA A 46 -17.13 -35.64 -46.20
N GLU A 47 -17.59 -36.29 -47.27
CA GLU A 47 -17.61 -35.70 -48.61
C GLU A 47 -18.91 -34.91 -48.83
N GLY A 48 -18.85 -33.59 -48.70
CA GLY A 48 -19.89 -32.69 -49.23
C GLY A 48 -21.00 -32.25 -48.26
N ARG A 49 -21.10 -30.93 -48.11
CA ARG A 49 -22.18 -30.09 -47.54
C ARG A 49 -23.44 -30.80 -47.01
N VAL A 50 -23.52 -31.01 -45.69
CA VAL A 50 -24.70 -30.74 -44.83
C VAL A 50 -24.15 -30.33 -43.44
N ASN A 51 -24.71 -29.27 -42.84
CA ASN A 51 -24.10 -28.55 -41.71
C ASN A 51 -24.28 -29.19 -40.33
N ASP A 52 -25.05 -30.28 -40.19
CA ASP A 52 -25.31 -30.93 -38.90
C ASP A 52 -25.26 -32.46 -39.08
N TRP A 53 -24.28 -33.14 -38.45
CA TRP A 53 -24.20 -34.60 -38.44
C TRP A 53 -24.88 -35.15 -37.18
N ASN A 54 -26.08 -35.70 -37.32
CA ASN A 54 -26.75 -36.42 -36.24
C ASN A 54 -26.43 -37.92 -36.35
N TRP A 55 -25.71 -38.45 -35.36
CA TRP A 55 -25.27 -39.85 -35.35
C TRP A 55 -26.40 -40.88 -35.20
N ASN A 56 -27.60 -40.43 -34.82
CA ASN A 56 -28.78 -41.29 -34.70
C ASN A 56 -29.63 -41.36 -35.97
N GLU A 57 -29.31 -40.61 -37.02
CA GLU A 57 -30.08 -40.59 -38.28
C GLU A 57 -29.49 -41.55 -39.34
N PRO A 58 -30.29 -42.53 -39.85
CA PRO A 58 -29.85 -43.41 -40.93
C PRO A 58 -29.57 -42.60 -42.22
N GLY A 59 -28.33 -42.65 -42.73
CA GLY A 59 -27.93 -41.99 -43.98
C GLY A 59 -26.82 -40.94 -43.86
N ASN A 60 -26.41 -40.57 -42.64
CA ASN A 60 -25.30 -39.65 -42.38
C ASN A 60 -23.91 -40.32 -42.37
N TYR A 61 -23.81 -41.57 -42.85
CA TYR A 61 -22.59 -42.37 -42.87
C TYR A 61 -22.38 -42.96 -44.28
N ASP A 62 -21.14 -43.28 -44.62
CA ASP A 62 -20.80 -43.82 -45.95
C ASP A 62 -21.56 -45.13 -46.22
N SER A 63 -22.55 -45.04 -47.12
CA SER A 63 -23.38 -46.15 -47.56
C SER A 63 -22.61 -47.31 -48.23
N SER A 64 -21.33 -47.11 -48.58
CA SER A 64 -20.50 -48.14 -49.21
C SER A 64 -20.04 -49.26 -48.26
N LEU A 65 -20.26 -49.11 -46.94
CA LEU A 65 -19.83 -50.07 -45.91
C LEU A 65 -20.95 -51.00 -45.38
N GLY A 66 -22.16 -50.96 -45.94
CA GLY A 66 -23.27 -51.87 -45.60
C GLY A 66 -24.14 -51.42 -44.42
N ALA A 67 -25.19 -52.20 -44.12
CA ALA A 67 -26.33 -51.83 -43.26
C ALA A 67 -26.03 -51.58 -41.77
N ALA A 68 -24.76 -51.62 -41.36
CA ALA A 68 -24.29 -51.37 -40.00
C ALA A 68 -23.48 -50.06 -39.87
N GLY A 69 -23.65 -49.10 -40.80
CA GLY A 69 -22.86 -47.88 -40.94
C GLY A 69 -22.87 -46.93 -39.74
N VAL A 70 -22.31 -47.34 -38.62
CA VAL A 70 -21.96 -46.55 -37.44
C VAL A 70 -20.48 -46.83 -37.18
N PRO A 71 -19.66 -45.82 -36.83
CA PRO A 71 -18.26 -46.05 -36.48
C PRO A 71 -18.10 -47.15 -35.41
N GLU A 72 -17.18 -48.09 -35.63
CA GLU A 72 -16.90 -49.17 -34.69
C GLU A 72 -15.80 -48.78 -33.70
N ALA A 73 -15.64 -49.60 -32.66
CA ALA A 73 -14.58 -49.39 -31.68
C ALA A 73 -13.20 -49.52 -32.35
N GLY A 74 -12.39 -48.45 -32.29
CA GLY A 74 -11.10 -48.38 -33.02
C GLY A 74 -11.07 -47.37 -34.17
N ASP A 75 -12.21 -46.83 -34.59
CA ASP A 75 -12.27 -45.91 -35.74
C ASP A 75 -11.78 -44.49 -35.41
N ILE A 76 -11.35 -43.77 -36.47
CA ILE A 76 -10.96 -42.36 -36.44
C ILE A 76 -11.95 -41.55 -37.27
N VAL A 77 -12.61 -40.56 -36.67
CA VAL A 77 -13.55 -39.68 -37.38
C VAL A 77 -12.90 -38.31 -37.65
N GLN A 78 -12.77 -37.89 -38.91
CA GLN A 78 -12.21 -36.59 -39.29
C GLN A 78 -13.29 -35.63 -39.80
N LEU A 79 -13.40 -34.46 -39.17
CA LEU A 79 -14.49 -33.51 -39.47
C LEU A 79 -14.18 -32.59 -40.65
N PRO A 80 -15.18 -32.10 -41.39
CA PRO A 80 -15.00 -30.95 -42.25
C PRO A 80 -14.89 -29.64 -41.44
N ASP A 81 -14.33 -28.61 -42.08
CA ASP A 81 -14.17 -27.30 -41.48
C ASP A 81 -15.53 -26.64 -41.19
N SER A 82 -15.68 -26.01 -40.01
CA SER A 82 -16.92 -25.33 -39.58
C SER A 82 -18.18 -26.20 -39.46
N ALA A 83 -18.04 -27.50 -39.18
CA ALA A 83 -19.17 -28.42 -39.04
C ALA A 83 -19.55 -28.71 -37.58
N ASP A 84 -20.85 -28.90 -37.32
CA ASP A 84 -21.37 -29.37 -36.03
C ASP A 84 -21.71 -30.87 -36.09
N ILE A 85 -21.23 -31.65 -35.13
CA ILE A 85 -21.71 -33.01 -34.88
C ILE A 85 -22.60 -32.99 -33.66
N PHE A 86 -23.73 -33.69 -33.74
CA PHE A 86 -24.60 -34.03 -32.63
C PHE A 86 -24.44 -35.51 -32.28
N VAL A 87 -23.94 -35.75 -31.07
CA VAL A 87 -23.95 -37.04 -30.40
C VAL A 87 -25.15 -37.03 -29.45
N LEU A 88 -26.26 -37.62 -29.89
CA LEU A 88 -27.51 -37.66 -29.13
C LEU A 88 -27.60 -38.97 -28.33
N GLY A 89 -27.63 -38.90 -27.01
CA GLY A 89 -27.83 -40.07 -26.16
C GLY A 89 -29.16 -39.97 -25.41
N THR A 90 -30.11 -40.86 -25.69
CA THR A 90 -31.42 -40.87 -24.98
C THR A 90 -31.51 -41.93 -23.89
N ASP A 91 -30.62 -42.93 -23.91
CA ASP A 91 -30.49 -44.00 -22.92
C ASP A 91 -29.05 -44.58 -22.93
N ASP A 92 -28.66 -45.36 -21.91
CA ASP A 92 -27.32 -45.94 -21.84
C ASP A 92 -27.04 -46.94 -22.98
N ALA A 93 -28.07 -47.61 -23.49
CA ALA A 93 -27.95 -48.63 -24.54
C ALA A 93 -27.57 -48.04 -25.90
N SER A 94 -28.04 -46.83 -26.22
CA SER A 94 -27.69 -46.09 -27.44
C SER A 94 -26.25 -45.57 -27.45
N MET A 95 -25.56 -45.58 -26.30
CA MET A 95 -24.24 -44.97 -26.12
C MET A 95 -23.06 -45.97 -26.10
N GLU A 96 -23.33 -47.28 -26.10
CA GLU A 96 -22.30 -48.33 -26.07
C GLU A 96 -21.35 -48.23 -27.28
N ILE A 97 -21.87 -47.83 -28.46
CA ILE A 97 -21.09 -47.67 -29.70
C ILE A 97 -20.12 -46.48 -29.62
N VAL A 98 -20.57 -45.34 -29.05
CA VAL A 98 -19.75 -44.12 -28.93
C VAL A 98 -18.63 -44.29 -27.91
N SER A 99 -18.86 -45.09 -26.87
CA SER A 99 -17.86 -45.38 -25.83
C SER A 99 -16.61 -46.14 -26.33
N GLY A 100 -16.72 -46.80 -27.50
CA GLY A 100 -15.65 -47.54 -28.16
C GLY A 100 -14.80 -46.75 -29.15
N LEU A 101 -15.21 -45.52 -29.53
CA LEU A 101 -14.49 -44.69 -30.49
C LEU A 101 -13.06 -44.37 -30.01
N SER A 102 -12.07 -44.65 -30.87
CA SER A 102 -10.66 -44.45 -30.50
C SER A 102 -10.21 -42.99 -30.62
N GLN A 103 -10.76 -42.23 -31.58
CA GLN A 103 -10.36 -40.87 -31.85
C GLN A 103 -11.43 -40.04 -32.61
N VAL A 104 -11.68 -38.81 -32.16
CA VAL A 104 -12.47 -37.80 -32.90
C VAL A 104 -11.56 -36.62 -33.23
N VAL A 105 -11.34 -36.35 -34.51
CA VAL A 105 -10.39 -35.33 -34.99
C VAL A 105 -11.14 -34.12 -35.51
N THR A 106 -11.07 -33.00 -34.79
CA THR A 106 -11.60 -31.68 -35.22
C THR A 106 -10.49 -30.90 -35.95
N PRO A 107 -10.50 -30.76 -37.28
CA PRO A 107 -9.33 -30.23 -37.98
C PRO A 107 -9.31 -28.71 -38.14
N ALA A 108 -10.40 -27.98 -37.88
CA ALA A 108 -10.43 -26.53 -38.15
C ALA A 108 -11.24 -25.66 -37.18
N ALA A 109 -11.15 -24.35 -37.43
CA ALA A 109 -11.82 -23.29 -36.69
C ALA A 109 -13.32 -23.42 -36.83
N GLY A 110 -14.06 -23.28 -35.72
CA GLY A 110 -15.51 -23.19 -35.76
C GLY A 110 -16.26 -24.52 -35.83
N SER A 111 -15.59 -25.67 -36.00
CA SER A 111 -16.26 -26.97 -35.89
C SER A 111 -16.64 -27.26 -34.43
N ARG A 112 -17.82 -27.86 -34.17
CA ARG A 112 -18.26 -28.23 -32.82
C ARG A 112 -18.59 -29.72 -32.75
N VAL A 113 -18.28 -30.34 -31.62
CA VAL A 113 -18.81 -31.66 -31.25
C VAL A 113 -19.74 -31.46 -30.07
N ILE A 114 -21.02 -31.64 -30.30
CA ILE A 114 -22.11 -31.38 -29.37
C ILE A 114 -22.60 -32.73 -28.84
N PHE A 115 -22.35 -32.98 -27.55
CA PHE A 115 -22.88 -34.12 -26.83
C PHE A 115 -24.17 -33.70 -26.14
N ASP A 116 -25.32 -34.14 -26.64
CA ASP A 116 -26.63 -33.87 -26.07
C ASP A 116 -27.16 -35.15 -25.41
N LEU A 117 -27.02 -35.21 -24.08
CA LEU A 117 -27.22 -36.42 -23.30
C LEU A 117 -28.45 -36.26 -22.41
N GLY A 118 -29.42 -37.14 -22.58
CA GLY A 118 -30.62 -37.21 -21.77
C GLY A 118 -30.35 -37.53 -20.30
N SER A 119 -31.37 -37.31 -19.47
CA SER A 119 -31.29 -37.57 -18.03
C SER A 119 -30.91 -39.03 -17.74
N GLY A 120 -29.93 -39.24 -16.87
CA GLY A 120 -29.46 -40.57 -16.47
C GLY A 120 -28.35 -41.17 -17.34
N VAL A 121 -28.05 -40.59 -18.51
CA VAL A 121 -26.96 -41.06 -19.40
C VAL A 121 -25.59 -40.64 -18.83
N ASP A 122 -24.65 -41.58 -18.66
CA ASP A 122 -23.25 -41.31 -18.32
C ASP A 122 -22.31 -41.82 -19.42
N LEU A 123 -21.84 -40.93 -20.29
CA LEU A 123 -20.95 -41.26 -21.41
C LEU A 123 -19.50 -41.02 -21.04
N SER A 124 -18.68 -42.07 -21.06
CA SER A 124 -17.22 -41.95 -21.05
C SER A 124 -16.65 -42.02 -22.47
N VAL A 125 -16.06 -40.93 -22.94
CA VAL A 125 -15.39 -40.90 -24.25
C VAL A 125 -13.93 -41.30 -24.08
N ASN A 126 -13.64 -42.57 -24.41
CA ASN A 126 -12.33 -43.20 -24.33
C ASN A 126 -11.49 -42.98 -25.59
N GLY A 127 -11.02 -41.76 -25.85
CA GLY A 127 -10.26 -41.48 -27.06
C GLY A 127 -9.72 -40.05 -27.16
N ALA A 128 -8.70 -39.85 -27.99
CA ALA A 128 -8.16 -38.53 -28.22
C ALA A 128 -9.12 -37.69 -29.07
N ILE A 129 -9.84 -36.75 -28.45
CA ILE A 129 -10.44 -35.65 -29.20
C ILE A 129 -9.31 -34.70 -29.60
N SER A 130 -8.52 -35.12 -30.60
CA SER A 130 -7.27 -34.49 -30.99
C SER A 130 -7.48 -33.69 -32.26
N SER A 131 -7.29 -32.39 -32.19
CA SER A 131 -7.12 -31.54 -33.37
C SER A 131 -5.70 -31.70 -33.94
N VAL A 132 -5.41 -32.87 -34.53
CA VAL A 132 -4.18 -33.26 -35.26
C VAL A 132 -2.89 -32.69 -34.66
N LEU A 133 -2.17 -33.48 -33.85
CA LEU A 133 -0.83 -33.08 -33.37
C LEU A 133 0.16 -34.25 -33.34
N GLU A 134 0.61 -34.69 -34.51
CA GLU A 134 1.96 -35.31 -34.63
C GLU A 134 2.90 -34.59 -35.61
N ALA A 135 2.40 -33.80 -36.59
CA ALA A 135 3.26 -33.27 -37.65
C ALA A 135 3.72 -31.79 -37.49
N GLU A 136 2.99 -30.91 -36.80
CA GLU A 136 3.25 -29.46 -36.83
C GLU A 136 3.80 -28.89 -35.50
N ARG A 137 4.82 -29.56 -34.96
CA ARG A 137 5.50 -29.16 -33.72
C ARG A 137 6.36 -27.87 -33.83
N LYS A 138 6.41 -27.17 -34.96
CA LYS A 138 7.49 -26.19 -35.25
C LYS A 138 7.13 -24.70 -35.25
N SER A 139 5.87 -24.27 -35.07
CA SER A 139 5.51 -22.83 -35.08
C SER A 139 4.62 -22.34 -33.92
N LEU A 140 4.45 -23.12 -32.85
CA LEU A 140 3.65 -22.75 -31.66
C LEU A 140 4.13 -21.48 -30.91
N ALA A 141 5.23 -20.88 -31.38
CA ALA A 141 5.86 -19.67 -30.87
C ALA A 141 5.58 -18.40 -31.71
N SER A 142 4.95 -18.45 -32.89
CA SER A 142 4.98 -17.29 -33.81
C SER A 142 3.73 -16.91 -34.60
N SER A 143 2.52 -17.42 -34.34
CA SER A 143 1.35 -16.86 -35.05
C SER A 143 0.04 -16.88 -34.26
N SER A 144 -0.70 -15.79 -34.44
CA SER A 144 -1.93 -15.32 -33.79
C SER A 144 -3.20 -16.16 -34.04
N GLU A 145 -3.11 -17.40 -34.50
CA GLU A 145 -4.24 -18.11 -35.12
C GLU A 145 -4.55 -19.51 -34.54
N GLU A 146 -3.73 -20.07 -33.66
CA GLU A 146 -3.86 -21.48 -33.20
C GLU A 146 -4.98 -21.74 -32.16
N HIS A 147 -5.92 -20.80 -31.97
CA HIS A 147 -7.11 -20.95 -31.09
C HIS A 147 -8.35 -21.42 -31.85
N LYS A 148 -8.12 -21.78 -33.11
CA LYS A 148 -9.10 -22.13 -34.14
C LYS A 148 -9.21 -23.65 -34.29
N LYS A 149 -9.23 -24.42 -33.20
CA LYS A 149 -9.27 -25.89 -33.28
C LYS A 149 -10.43 -26.45 -32.46
N GLY A 150 -11.62 -26.43 -33.05
CA GLY A 150 -12.84 -27.06 -32.54
C GLY A 150 -13.41 -26.54 -31.20
N THR A 151 -14.65 -26.93 -30.93
CA THR A 151 -15.32 -26.75 -29.62
C THR A 151 -15.99 -28.05 -29.22
N ILE A 152 -15.80 -28.50 -27.97
CA ILE A 152 -16.63 -29.54 -27.36
C ILE A 152 -17.76 -28.85 -26.62
N VAL A 153 -19.00 -29.20 -26.94
CA VAL A 153 -20.21 -28.68 -26.30
C VAL A 153 -20.90 -29.84 -25.58
N LYS A 154 -21.29 -29.64 -24.32
CA LYS A 154 -22.10 -30.58 -23.54
C LYS A 154 -23.48 -29.98 -23.25
N ARG A 155 -24.55 -30.68 -23.66
CA ARG A 155 -25.99 -30.37 -23.52
C ARG A 155 -26.77 -31.53 -22.89
N GLY A 156 -28.00 -31.26 -22.44
CA GLY A 156 -28.86 -32.21 -21.75
C GLY A 156 -28.43 -32.53 -20.33
N ASP A 157 -29.32 -33.13 -19.55
CA ASP A 157 -29.13 -33.41 -18.11
C ASP A 157 -28.08 -34.49 -17.81
N GLY A 158 -27.63 -35.26 -18.80
CA GLY A 158 -26.69 -36.36 -18.64
C GLY A 158 -25.26 -35.93 -18.28
N THR A 159 -24.38 -36.92 -18.07
CA THR A 159 -22.97 -36.75 -17.71
C THR A 159 -22.06 -37.14 -18.88
N LEU A 160 -21.07 -36.30 -19.18
CA LEU A 160 -20.00 -36.60 -20.12
C LEU A 160 -18.67 -36.68 -19.38
N ARG A 161 -17.90 -37.75 -19.57
CA ARG A 161 -16.56 -37.94 -19.01
C ARG A 161 -15.52 -38.01 -20.12
N LEU A 162 -14.55 -37.12 -20.06
CA LEU A 162 -13.43 -37.11 -20.99
C LEU A 162 -12.31 -38.01 -20.45
N SER A 163 -11.81 -38.93 -21.28
CA SER A 163 -10.69 -39.80 -20.93
C SER A 163 -9.34 -39.21 -21.33
N ARG A 164 -8.28 -39.59 -20.62
CA ARG A 164 -6.90 -39.09 -20.76
C ARG A 164 -6.33 -39.22 -22.18
N VAL A 165 -5.78 -38.13 -22.72
CA VAL A 165 -4.99 -38.13 -23.98
C VAL A 165 -3.50 -37.99 -23.70
N ARG A 166 -2.75 -39.10 -23.76
CA ARG A 166 -1.30 -39.09 -23.45
C ARG A 166 -0.50 -38.38 -24.52
N TYR A 167 0.25 -37.35 -24.09
CA TYR A 167 1.30 -36.73 -24.88
C TYR A 167 2.63 -36.79 -24.12
N SER A 168 3.66 -37.33 -24.78
CA SER A 168 5.04 -37.23 -24.30
C SER A 168 5.67 -36.02 -24.96
N ASP A 169 6.00 -35.00 -24.16
CA ASP A 169 6.70 -33.81 -24.65
C ASP A 169 8.19 -34.09 -24.94
N GLY A 170 8.67 -35.32 -24.71
CA GLY A 170 10.07 -35.70 -24.87
C GLY A 170 11.00 -35.19 -23.75
N SER A 171 10.48 -34.46 -22.76
CA SER A 171 11.22 -34.03 -21.56
C SER A 171 11.20 -35.08 -20.44
N GLY A 172 10.48 -36.18 -20.65
CA GLY A 172 10.24 -37.21 -19.62
C GLY A 172 9.07 -36.89 -18.70
N ASN A 173 8.46 -35.70 -18.82
CA ASN A 173 7.22 -35.35 -18.14
C ASN A 173 6.02 -35.65 -19.05
N ASP A 174 5.09 -36.47 -18.56
CA ASP A 174 3.83 -36.69 -19.26
C ASP A 174 2.99 -35.38 -19.18
N THR A 175 2.74 -34.71 -20.32
CA THR A 175 1.86 -33.54 -20.40
C THR A 175 0.57 -33.95 -21.10
N TYR A 176 -0.60 -33.52 -20.64
CA TYR A 176 -1.89 -33.90 -21.23
C TYR A 176 -2.60 -32.62 -21.66
N ALA A 177 -2.98 -32.45 -22.93
CA ALA A 177 -3.53 -31.18 -23.38
C ALA A 177 -4.70 -31.35 -24.35
N TYR A 178 -5.80 -30.65 -24.05
CA TYR A 178 -6.94 -30.47 -24.96
C TYR A 178 -6.89 -29.03 -25.44
N TYR A 179 -6.21 -28.78 -26.56
CA TYR A 179 -6.14 -27.44 -27.14
C TYR A 179 -7.44 -27.05 -27.90
N THR A 180 -8.61 -27.30 -27.29
CA THR A 180 -9.96 -27.00 -27.82
C THR A 180 -10.74 -26.11 -26.86
N ALA A 181 -11.77 -25.43 -27.37
CA ALA A 181 -12.77 -24.81 -26.50
C ALA A 181 -13.69 -25.88 -25.88
N ILE A 182 -14.16 -25.61 -24.67
CA ILE A 182 -15.09 -26.43 -23.90
C ILE A 182 -16.28 -25.54 -23.51
N VAL A 183 -17.49 -25.97 -23.84
CA VAL A 183 -18.74 -25.30 -23.47
C VAL A 183 -19.64 -26.33 -22.78
N CYS A 184 -19.91 -26.13 -21.50
CA CYS A 184 -20.88 -26.94 -20.76
C CYS A 184 -22.17 -26.13 -20.64
N GLU A 185 -23.17 -26.44 -21.46
CA GLU A 185 -24.44 -25.72 -21.49
C GLU A 185 -25.44 -26.30 -20.47
N GLU A 186 -25.46 -27.63 -20.31
CA GLU A 186 -26.37 -28.35 -19.41
C GLU A 186 -25.74 -29.65 -18.88
N GLY A 187 -26.25 -30.16 -17.75
CA GLY A 187 -25.80 -31.41 -17.13
C GLY A 187 -24.37 -31.33 -16.57
N ALA A 188 -23.65 -32.45 -16.58
CA ALA A 188 -22.31 -32.57 -16.01
C ALA A 188 -21.23 -32.91 -17.05
N LEU A 189 -20.07 -32.27 -16.95
CA LEU A 189 -18.87 -32.56 -17.73
C LEU A 189 -17.68 -32.85 -16.81
N HIS A 190 -17.10 -34.04 -16.88
CA HIS A 190 -15.88 -34.43 -16.19
C HIS A 190 -14.66 -34.33 -17.09
N MET A 191 -13.70 -33.51 -16.68
CA MET A 191 -12.34 -33.54 -17.20
C MET A 191 -11.63 -34.83 -16.75
N PRO A 192 -10.55 -35.25 -17.43
CA PRO A 192 -9.90 -36.53 -17.15
C PRO A 192 -9.38 -36.66 -15.72
N GLU A 193 -9.54 -37.85 -15.15
CA GLU A 193 -8.97 -38.21 -13.84
C GLU A 193 -7.56 -38.80 -13.98
N LEU A 194 -6.69 -38.54 -12.99
CA LEU A 194 -5.34 -39.09 -12.94
C LEU A 194 -5.32 -40.46 -12.22
N PRO A 195 -4.70 -41.51 -12.81
CA PRO A 195 -4.53 -42.79 -12.14
C PRO A 195 -3.56 -42.67 -10.95
N SER A 196 -3.85 -43.43 -9.89
CA SER A 196 -3.23 -43.34 -8.56
C SER A 196 -1.72 -43.66 -8.47
N THR A 197 -1.08 -44.12 -9.54
CA THR A 197 0.26 -44.73 -9.50
C THR A 197 1.35 -44.03 -10.32
N THR A 198 1.05 -42.96 -11.08
CA THR A 198 2.00 -42.37 -12.07
C THR A 198 2.18 -40.86 -12.02
N ALA A 199 1.56 -40.14 -11.08
CA ALA A 199 1.69 -38.69 -11.00
C ALA A 199 3.09 -38.29 -10.49
N THR A 200 3.97 -37.85 -11.39
CA THR A 200 5.11 -37.00 -11.05
C THR A 200 4.61 -35.56 -10.89
N ALA A 201 5.21 -34.81 -9.97
CA ALA A 201 4.69 -33.62 -9.28
C ALA A 201 4.17 -32.41 -10.10
N TYR A 202 4.11 -32.44 -11.43
CA TYR A 202 3.76 -31.27 -12.27
C TYR A 202 2.99 -31.64 -13.54
N THR A 203 1.90 -32.41 -13.43
CA THR A 203 1.05 -32.67 -14.60
C THR A 203 0.06 -31.50 -14.80
N SER A 204 0.34 -30.62 -15.76
CA SER A 204 -0.56 -29.52 -16.15
C SER A 204 -1.42 -29.91 -17.34
N TYR A 205 -2.73 -29.69 -17.23
CA TYR A 205 -3.67 -29.87 -18.34
C TYR A 205 -3.98 -28.52 -18.97
N PHE A 206 -3.86 -28.38 -20.29
CA PHE A 206 -4.15 -27.12 -20.98
C PHE A 206 -5.43 -27.22 -21.79
N TYR A 207 -6.34 -26.28 -21.53
CA TYR A 207 -7.62 -26.08 -22.22
C TYR A 207 -7.67 -24.70 -22.88
N GLY A 208 -8.43 -24.58 -23.96
CA GLY A 208 -8.70 -23.31 -24.65
C GLY A 208 -9.65 -22.42 -23.85
N TYR A 209 -10.77 -22.04 -24.45
CA TYR A 209 -11.83 -21.31 -23.77
C TYR A 209 -12.74 -22.28 -23.04
N VAL A 210 -13.05 -22.00 -21.77
CA VAL A 210 -14.00 -22.77 -20.98
C VAL A 210 -15.19 -21.89 -20.65
N SER A 211 -16.39 -22.32 -21.03
CA SER A 211 -17.66 -21.68 -20.66
C SER A 211 -18.55 -22.68 -19.95
N VAL A 212 -19.13 -22.29 -18.81
CA VAL A 212 -20.06 -23.13 -18.04
C VAL A 212 -21.35 -22.34 -17.83
N SER A 213 -22.43 -22.73 -18.51
CA SER A 213 -23.72 -22.06 -18.44
C SER A 213 -24.42 -22.31 -17.11
N ASN A 214 -25.39 -21.45 -16.78
CA ASN A 214 -26.22 -21.62 -15.60
C ASN A 214 -26.92 -22.99 -15.59
N GLY A 215 -26.91 -23.69 -14.46
CA GLY A 215 -27.44 -25.05 -14.32
C GLY A 215 -26.49 -26.18 -14.73
N ALA A 216 -25.38 -25.88 -15.42
CA ALA A 216 -24.38 -26.87 -15.80
C ALA A 216 -23.27 -27.02 -14.75
N THR A 217 -22.62 -28.19 -14.71
CA THR A 217 -21.49 -28.47 -13.80
C THR A 217 -20.27 -28.99 -14.55
N LEU A 218 -19.13 -28.32 -14.36
CA LEU A 218 -17.82 -28.77 -14.82
C LEU A 218 -17.01 -29.34 -13.65
N PHE A 219 -16.60 -30.60 -13.76
CA PHE A 219 -15.66 -31.24 -12.85
C PHE A 219 -14.24 -31.14 -13.42
N VAL A 220 -13.37 -30.40 -12.74
CA VAL A 220 -11.96 -30.23 -13.13
C VAL A 220 -11.13 -31.47 -12.84
N VAL A 221 -9.94 -31.55 -13.45
CA VAL A 221 -9.01 -32.66 -13.26
C VAL A 221 -8.71 -32.83 -11.78
N SER A 222 -8.80 -34.08 -11.32
CA SER A 222 -8.53 -34.43 -9.93
C SER A 222 -7.61 -35.64 -9.82
N CYS A 223 -6.87 -35.73 -8.71
CA CYS A 223 -5.90 -36.78 -8.43
C CYS A 223 -6.09 -37.29 -7.00
N PRO A 224 -6.11 -38.61 -6.77
CA PRO A 224 -6.19 -39.18 -5.44
C PRO A 224 -4.86 -39.16 -4.67
N TYR A 225 -3.76 -38.57 -5.17
CA TYR A 225 -2.43 -38.54 -4.51
C TYR A 225 -2.08 -37.16 -3.88
N LYS A 226 -0.86 -36.99 -3.35
CA LYS A 226 -0.41 -35.78 -2.60
C LYS A 226 -0.19 -34.53 -3.47
N ASP A 227 0.04 -34.68 -4.76
CA ASP A 227 0.31 -33.56 -5.67
C ASP A 227 -1.00 -32.90 -6.13
N VAL A 228 -0.96 -31.58 -6.32
CA VAL A 228 -2.13 -30.78 -6.75
C VAL A 228 -2.18 -30.77 -8.28
N PRO A 229 -3.02 -31.59 -8.95
CA PRO A 229 -3.15 -31.51 -10.39
C PRO A 229 -3.74 -30.16 -10.78
N THR A 230 -3.21 -29.53 -11.83
CA THR A 230 -3.66 -28.19 -12.25
C THR A 230 -4.33 -28.24 -13.60
N THR A 231 -5.61 -27.85 -13.62
CA THR A 231 -6.40 -27.56 -14.82
C THR A 231 -6.09 -26.14 -15.25
N SER A 232 -5.21 -26.00 -16.24
CA SER A 232 -4.88 -24.71 -16.86
C SER A 232 -5.82 -24.43 -18.03
N MET A 233 -6.46 -23.28 -18.02
CA MET A 233 -7.36 -22.83 -19.08
C MET A 233 -6.93 -21.45 -19.56
N ARG A 234 -7.17 -21.16 -20.84
CA ARG A 234 -6.88 -19.83 -21.37
C ARG A 234 -7.86 -18.81 -20.85
N ARG A 235 -9.15 -19.13 -20.81
CA ARG A 235 -10.20 -18.27 -20.26
C ARG A 235 -11.32 -19.08 -19.61
N LEU A 236 -12.00 -18.45 -18.66
CA LEU A 236 -13.16 -19.00 -17.95
C LEU A 236 -14.34 -18.03 -18.04
N TYR A 237 -15.51 -18.54 -18.41
CA TYR A 237 -16.76 -17.78 -18.55
C TYR A 237 -17.98 -18.53 -18.05
N GLY A 238 -19.04 -17.76 -17.76
CA GLY A 238 -20.38 -18.28 -17.50
C GLY A 238 -20.79 -18.26 -16.03
N GLU A 239 -21.92 -18.91 -15.75
CA GLU A 239 -22.67 -18.80 -14.50
C GLU A 239 -22.91 -20.15 -13.81
N GLY A 240 -22.38 -21.24 -14.37
CA GLY A 240 -22.56 -22.59 -13.84
C GLY A 240 -21.64 -22.94 -12.67
N VAL A 241 -21.55 -24.22 -12.36
CA VAL A 241 -20.73 -24.74 -11.25
C VAL A 241 -19.41 -25.30 -11.79
N VAL A 242 -18.29 -24.88 -11.22
CA VAL A 242 -16.99 -25.53 -11.41
C VAL A 242 -16.59 -26.18 -10.10
N THR A 243 -16.34 -27.48 -10.10
CA THR A 243 -16.01 -28.24 -8.89
C THR A 243 -15.01 -29.35 -9.20
N ASN A 244 -14.63 -30.14 -8.21
CA ASN A 244 -13.82 -31.33 -8.38
C ASN A 244 -14.54 -32.57 -7.84
N ALA A 245 -14.30 -33.72 -8.46
CA ALA A 245 -15.01 -34.96 -8.15
C ALA A 245 -14.53 -35.62 -6.84
N VAL A 246 -13.38 -35.20 -6.31
CA VAL A 246 -12.73 -35.81 -5.13
C VAL A 246 -12.51 -34.79 -4.02
N THR A 247 -12.43 -35.27 -2.77
CA THR A 247 -12.22 -34.45 -1.57
C THR A 247 -10.81 -33.86 -1.45
N ARG A 248 -9.89 -34.19 -2.36
CA ARG A 248 -8.49 -33.72 -2.35
C ARG A 248 -8.28 -32.48 -3.21
N ARG A 249 -7.24 -31.72 -2.86
CA ARG A 249 -6.89 -30.44 -3.49
C ARG A 249 -6.64 -30.59 -4.99
N SER A 250 -7.33 -29.80 -5.80
CA SER A 250 -7.13 -29.61 -7.25
C SER A 250 -6.84 -28.15 -7.55
N GLY A 251 -6.10 -27.86 -8.62
CA GLY A 251 -5.71 -26.51 -9.03
C GLY A 251 -6.46 -26.07 -10.29
N ILE A 252 -6.87 -24.81 -10.35
CA ILE A 252 -7.28 -24.12 -11.57
C ILE A 252 -6.27 -23.02 -11.85
N SER A 253 -5.81 -22.90 -13.10
CA SER A 253 -4.95 -21.82 -13.54
C SER A 253 -5.56 -21.10 -14.75
N VAL A 254 -5.85 -19.81 -14.65
CA VAL A 254 -6.43 -19.02 -15.77
C VAL A 254 -5.37 -18.10 -16.38
N ALA A 255 -4.88 -18.45 -17.57
CA ALA A 255 -3.74 -17.81 -18.23
C ALA A 255 -4.15 -17.09 -19.54
N ASN A 256 -4.69 -15.88 -19.40
CA ASN A 256 -4.95 -14.98 -20.52
C ASN A 256 -3.64 -14.45 -21.13
N ARG A 257 -3.62 -14.20 -22.44
CA ARG A 257 -2.58 -13.38 -23.10
C ARG A 257 -2.89 -11.89 -22.95
N ALA A 258 -1.89 -11.03 -23.14
CA ALA A 258 -2.04 -9.57 -23.03
C ALA A 258 -3.14 -8.96 -23.93
N ASN A 259 -3.44 -9.58 -25.08
CA ASN A 259 -4.48 -9.12 -26.02
C ASN A 259 -5.81 -9.88 -25.89
N ASP A 260 -5.91 -10.81 -24.94
CA ASP A 260 -7.17 -11.49 -24.68
C ASP A 260 -8.08 -10.60 -23.84
N PRO A 261 -9.39 -10.46 -24.15
CA PRO A 261 -10.34 -9.92 -23.19
C PRO A 261 -10.32 -10.72 -21.88
N ASP A 262 -10.73 -10.05 -20.82
CA ASP A 262 -10.75 -10.59 -19.47
C ASP A 262 -11.62 -11.85 -19.40
N SER A 263 -11.20 -12.80 -18.57
CA SER A 263 -12.09 -13.90 -18.16
C SER A 263 -13.11 -13.31 -17.20
N ASP A 264 -14.40 -13.61 -17.37
CA ASP A 264 -15.49 -13.06 -16.56
C ASP A 264 -16.45 -14.19 -16.19
N PHE A 265 -16.46 -14.57 -14.91
CA PHE A 265 -17.20 -15.70 -14.38
C PHE A 265 -18.11 -15.27 -13.23
N SER A 266 -19.41 -15.50 -13.39
CA SER A 266 -20.47 -15.20 -12.41
C SER A 266 -21.02 -16.46 -11.71
N GLY A 267 -20.48 -17.64 -12.04
CA GLY A 267 -20.90 -18.92 -11.47
C GLY A 267 -20.22 -19.30 -10.16
N VAL A 268 -20.46 -20.52 -9.68
CA VAL A 268 -19.93 -21.01 -8.41
C VAL A 268 -18.71 -21.90 -8.60
N ILE A 269 -17.59 -21.58 -7.94
CA ILE A 269 -16.45 -22.48 -7.78
C ILE A 269 -16.53 -23.15 -6.40
N GLY A 270 -16.77 -24.46 -6.40
CA GLY A 270 -16.93 -25.29 -5.19
C GLY A 270 -15.89 -26.40 -5.07
N GLY A 271 -15.89 -27.09 -3.92
CA GLY A 271 -15.02 -28.24 -3.68
C GLY A 271 -13.61 -27.90 -3.19
N ALA A 272 -12.70 -28.86 -3.28
CA ALA A 272 -11.31 -28.72 -2.82
C ALA A 272 -10.43 -28.09 -3.91
N ILE A 273 -10.74 -26.86 -4.31
CA ILE A 273 -10.06 -26.16 -5.42
C ILE A 273 -9.19 -25.01 -4.93
N SER A 274 -8.00 -24.87 -5.51
CA SER A 274 -7.12 -23.70 -5.41
C SER A 274 -7.06 -23.00 -6.76
N ILE A 275 -7.13 -21.67 -6.77
CA ILE A 275 -7.16 -20.88 -8.00
C ILE A 275 -5.88 -20.06 -8.07
N ALA A 276 -5.16 -20.22 -9.18
CA ALA A 276 -4.04 -19.38 -9.59
C ALA A 276 -4.48 -18.54 -10.79
N VAL A 277 -4.22 -17.23 -10.74
CA VAL A 277 -4.58 -16.32 -11.82
C VAL A 277 -3.31 -15.67 -12.37
N PRO A 278 -2.66 -16.32 -13.33
CA PRO A 278 -1.57 -15.70 -14.08
C PRO A 278 -1.99 -14.68 -15.13
N GLY A 279 -3.23 -14.78 -15.61
CA GLY A 279 -3.83 -13.85 -16.57
C GLY A 279 -4.75 -12.85 -15.88
N ARG A 280 -5.95 -12.67 -16.45
CA ARG A 280 -6.97 -11.76 -15.93
C ARG A 280 -8.28 -12.52 -15.74
N LEU A 281 -8.78 -12.58 -14.51
CA LEU A 281 -10.02 -13.28 -14.15
C LEU A 281 -10.85 -12.39 -13.23
N MET A 282 -12.06 -12.06 -13.65
CA MET A 282 -13.07 -11.32 -12.88
C MET A 282 -14.11 -12.31 -12.34
N MET A 283 -14.18 -12.43 -11.02
CA MET A 283 -15.15 -13.25 -10.31
C MET A 283 -16.29 -12.37 -9.84
N ARG A 284 -17.43 -12.45 -10.55
CA ARG A 284 -18.65 -11.70 -10.20
C ARG A 284 -19.55 -12.43 -9.21
N SER A 285 -19.34 -13.73 -9.03
CA SER A 285 -20.08 -14.50 -8.05
C SER A 285 -19.69 -14.15 -6.64
N THR A 286 -20.65 -14.14 -5.72
CA THR A 286 -20.42 -13.88 -4.29
C THR A 286 -20.51 -15.14 -3.42
N GLY A 287 -20.77 -16.30 -4.04
CA GLY A 287 -21.10 -17.56 -3.36
C GLY A 287 -20.10 -18.69 -3.55
N ASN A 288 -18.82 -18.43 -3.86
CA ASN A 288 -17.84 -19.52 -4.00
C ASN A 288 -17.52 -20.14 -2.63
N VAL A 289 -17.42 -21.46 -2.60
CA VAL A 289 -17.28 -22.29 -1.38
C VAL A 289 -16.07 -23.22 -1.45
N HIS A 290 -15.07 -22.88 -2.26
CA HIS A 290 -13.88 -23.70 -2.39
C HIS A 290 -12.99 -23.62 -1.14
N THR A 291 -12.38 -24.75 -0.76
CA THR A 291 -11.76 -24.90 0.57
C THR A 291 -10.29 -24.47 0.67
N TYR A 292 -9.63 -24.12 -0.44
CA TYR A 292 -8.20 -23.76 -0.45
C TYR A 292 -7.94 -22.33 -0.91
N HIS A 293 -6.74 -21.81 -0.64
CA HIS A 293 -6.41 -20.40 -0.89
C HIS A 293 -6.48 -19.99 -2.38
N THR A 294 -6.94 -18.76 -2.60
CA THR A 294 -6.86 -18.00 -3.85
C THR A 294 -5.58 -17.17 -3.90
N GLN A 295 -4.88 -17.20 -5.03
CA GLN A 295 -3.63 -16.45 -5.22
C GLN A 295 -3.57 -15.76 -6.59
N ALA A 296 -3.09 -14.50 -6.58
CA ALA A 296 -2.68 -13.79 -7.79
C ALA A 296 -1.18 -14.02 -8.05
N GLN A 297 -0.82 -14.32 -9.30
CA GLN A 297 0.57 -14.56 -9.72
C GLN A 297 0.87 -13.76 -10.98
N SER A 298 1.89 -12.90 -11.02
CA SER A 298 2.41 -12.41 -12.31
C SER A 298 3.49 -13.36 -12.84
N PHE A 299 3.79 -13.29 -14.14
CA PHE A 299 4.87 -14.08 -14.73
C PHE A 299 6.09 -13.23 -15.10
N LEU A 300 7.26 -13.78 -14.81
CA LEU A 300 8.57 -13.44 -15.39
C LEU A 300 9.15 -14.75 -15.92
N THR A 301 9.29 -14.89 -17.24
CA THR A 301 10.12 -15.93 -17.82
C THR A 301 11.07 -15.29 -18.83
N THR A 302 12.37 -15.56 -18.69
CA THR A 302 13.42 -15.28 -19.68
C THR A 302 13.43 -16.32 -20.81
N GLU A 303 12.53 -17.30 -20.77
CA GLU A 303 12.31 -18.28 -21.82
C GLU A 303 11.07 -17.95 -22.66
N PRO A 304 11.02 -18.33 -23.95
CA PRO A 304 10.09 -17.83 -24.96
C PRO A 304 8.64 -18.31 -24.79
N TRP A 305 8.25 -18.77 -23.60
CA TRP A 305 6.85 -18.88 -23.23
C TRP A 305 6.24 -17.48 -22.96
N ARG A 306 6.18 -16.71 -24.05
CA ARG A 306 5.06 -15.85 -24.48
C ARG A 306 4.90 -14.47 -23.84
N GLY A 307 5.90 -13.59 -23.99
CA GLY A 307 5.73 -12.19 -24.49
C GLY A 307 4.66 -11.25 -23.89
N ALA A 308 4.04 -11.56 -22.76
CA ALA A 308 3.00 -10.74 -22.14
C ALA A 308 3.65 -9.86 -21.06
N GLN A 309 3.95 -8.61 -21.42
CA GLN A 309 4.07 -7.56 -20.42
C GLN A 309 2.65 -7.19 -19.98
N GLY A 310 2.24 -7.63 -18.80
CA GLY A 310 0.93 -7.31 -18.21
C GLY A 310 0.84 -7.80 -16.77
N LEU A 311 0.27 -6.98 -15.90
CA LEU A 311 -0.01 -7.34 -14.51
C LEU A 311 -1.15 -8.38 -14.50
N ALA A 312 -0.95 -9.53 -13.86
CA ALA A 312 -2.04 -10.48 -13.63
C ALA A 312 -3.08 -9.85 -12.72
N VAL A 313 -4.38 -10.06 -12.99
CA VAL A 313 -5.47 -9.44 -12.23
C VAL A 313 -6.50 -10.47 -11.81
N PHE A 314 -6.76 -10.55 -10.51
CA PHE A 314 -7.88 -11.31 -9.96
C PHE A 314 -8.93 -10.35 -9.41
N GLY A 315 -10.01 -10.16 -10.16
CA GLY A 315 -11.15 -9.35 -9.79
C GLY A 315 -12.12 -10.11 -8.89
N VAL A 316 -12.62 -9.49 -7.83
CA VAL A 316 -13.56 -10.09 -6.88
C VAL A 316 -14.70 -9.14 -6.54
N GLN A 317 -15.94 -9.62 -6.66
CA GLN A 317 -17.14 -8.86 -6.27
C GLN A 317 -17.33 -8.83 -4.74
N LYS A 318 -16.94 -9.89 -4.05
CA LYS A 318 -17.04 -10.05 -2.59
C LYS A 318 -15.81 -10.79 -2.06
N ILE A 319 -15.15 -10.22 -1.07
CA ILE A 319 -14.03 -10.80 -0.33
C ILE A 319 -14.56 -11.69 0.80
N GLY A 320 -15.58 -11.25 1.55
CA GLY A 320 -16.23 -11.96 2.65
C GLY A 320 -15.33 -12.15 3.89
N ASN A 321 -15.92 -12.64 4.98
CA ASN A 321 -15.16 -13.02 6.19
C ASN A 321 -14.58 -14.44 6.09
N VAL A 322 -13.67 -14.79 6.98
CA VAL A 322 -13.11 -16.13 7.17
C VAL A 322 -14.26 -17.11 7.43
N GLY A 323 -14.31 -18.19 6.63
CA GLY A 323 -15.35 -19.20 6.71
C GLY A 323 -16.63 -18.87 5.92
N GLU A 324 -16.80 -17.65 5.43
CA GLU A 324 -17.97 -17.25 4.63
C GLU A 324 -17.77 -17.48 3.13
N ALA A 325 -18.84 -17.86 2.43
CA ALA A 325 -18.82 -17.88 0.97
C ALA A 325 -18.57 -16.48 0.39
N SER A 326 -17.70 -16.39 -0.61
CA SER A 326 -17.29 -15.13 -1.25
C SER A 326 -16.81 -15.37 -2.69
N SER A 327 -16.47 -14.33 -3.45
CA SER A 327 -15.81 -14.48 -4.76
C SER A 327 -14.46 -15.19 -4.66
N SER A 328 -13.74 -14.95 -3.55
CA SER A 328 -12.41 -15.50 -3.28
C SER A 328 -12.43 -16.81 -2.47
N GLY A 329 -13.63 -17.31 -2.11
CA GLY A 329 -13.84 -18.49 -1.25
C GLY A 329 -13.92 -18.17 0.25
N PRO A 330 -14.16 -19.16 1.12
CA PRO A 330 -14.15 -19.03 2.59
C PRO A 330 -12.76 -19.01 3.25
N ASN A 331 -11.68 -18.98 2.45
CA ASN A 331 -10.31 -18.93 2.97
C ASN A 331 -10.06 -17.67 3.81
N GLY A 332 -9.24 -17.78 4.86
CA GLY A 332 -8.92 -16.64 5.72
C GLY A 332 -7.85 -15.68 5.17
N MET A 333 -7.49 -15.76 3.88
CA MET A 333 -6.29 -15.11 3.35
C MET A 333 -6.49 -14.56 1.94
N ILE A 334 -5.91 -13.41 1.65
CA ILE A 334 -5.64 -12.86 0.32
C ILE A 334 -4.15 -13.09 0.05
N GLY A 335 -3.84 -14.01 -0.87
CA GLY A 335 -2.47 -14.47 -1.09
C GLY A 335 -1.80 -13.86 -2.32
N TYR A 336 -0.59 -13.35 -2.15
CA TYR A 336 0.31 -12.98 -3.24
C TYR A 336 1.49 -13.93 -3.30
N THR A 337 1.87 -14.33 -4.51
CA THR A 337 3.06 -15.16 -4.72
C THR A 337 4.32 -14.32 -4.91
N ALA A 338 5.48 -14.98 -4.93
CA ALA A 338 6.78 -14.34 -5.15
C ALA A 338 6.78 -13.41 -6.38
N ARG A 339 6.03 -13.74 -7.43
CA ARG A 339 5.97 -12.95 -8.66
C ARG A 339 4.78 -12.00 -8.69
N ALA A 340 4.47 -11.28 -7.62
CA ALA A 340 3.14 -10.67 -7.40
C ALA A 340 2.42 -9.96 -8.58
N GLY A 341 1.09 -10.06 -8.56
CA GLY A 341 0.14 -9.40 -9.48
C GLY A 341 -0.84 -8.48 -8.73
N ALA A 342 -2.04 -8.29 -9.27
CA ALA A 342 -3.09 -7.45 -8.69
C ALA A 342 -4.33 -8.23 -8.23
N PHE A 343 -4.86 -7.85 -7.08
CA PHE A 343 -6.25 -8.07 -6.71
C PHE A 343 -7.06 -6.82 -7.05
N LEU A 344 -8.21 -6.99 -7.69
CA LEU A 344 -9.13 -5.89 -8.02
C LEU A 344 -10.46 -6.11 -7.32
N TYR A 345 -10.92 -5.13 -6.55
CA TYR A 345 -12.23 -5.17 -5.95
C TYR A 345 -13.29 -4.57 -6.88
N LEU A 346 -14.39 -5.31 -7.05
CA LEU A 346 -15.52 -4.95 -7.92
C LEU A 346 -16.81 -4.67 -7.12
N GLY A 347 -16.78 -4.87 -5.80
CA GLY A 347 -17.93 -4.73 -4.91
C GLY A 347 -18.26 -3.30 -4.50
N GLU A 348 -19.29 -3.16 -3.66
CA GLU A 348 -19.83 -1.87 -3.19
C GLU A 348 -19.55 -1.60 -1.70
N GLY A 349 -18.39 -2.07 -1.23
CA GLY A 349 -17.96 -1.98 0.17
C GLY A 349 -18.39 -3.16 1.04
N GLU A 350 -17.49 -3.57 1.95
CA GLU A 350 -17.71 -4.68 2.90
C GLU A 350 -16.72 -4.61 4.07
N ILE A 351 -16.94 -5.40 5.11
CA ILE A 351 -15.97 -5.65 6.17
C ILE A 351 -15.41 -7.06 5.97
N THR A 352 -14.10 -7.22 6.12
CA THR A 352 -13.44 -8.54 5.99
C THR A 352 -12.33 -8.69 7.03
N ASP A 353 -12.29 -9.85 7.68
CA ASP A 353 -11.25 -10.31 8.60
C ASP A 353 -10.17 -11.17 7.93
N LYS A 354 -10.16 -11.23 6.59
CA LYS A 354 -9.13 -11.96 5.85
C LYS A 354 -7.78 -11.24 5.90
N ASN A 355 -6.73 -12.03 6.06
CA ASN A 355 -5.36 -11.54 6.14
C ASN A 355 -4.72 -11.38 4.76
N PHE A 356 -3.92 -10.35 4.54
CA PHE A 356 -2.98 -10.32 3.43
C PHE A 356 -1.77 -11.17 3.74
N THR A 357 -1.35 -11.99 2.78
CA THR A 357 -0.16 -12.86 2.92
C THR A 357 0.68 -12.85 1.67
N PHE A 358 1.99 -12.97 1.86
CA PHE A 358 2.98 -12.87 0.80
C PHE A 358 3.94 -14.06 0.84
N GLU A 359 4.15 -14.69 -0.30
CA GLU A 359 5.24 -15.65 -0.47
C GLU A 359 6.56 -14.91 -0.70
N THR A 360 7.63 -15.39 -0.06
CA THR A 360 8.96 -14.78 -0.12
C THR A 360 9.99 -15.72 -0.75
N PRO A 361 11.05 -15.17 -1.38
CA PRO A 361 11.30 -13.75 -1.64
C PRO A 361 10.39 -13.18 -2.74
N MET A 362 9.95 -11.93 -2.60
CA MET A 362 9.19 -11.26 -3.66
C MET A 362 10.12 -10.76 -4.78
N GLU A 363 9.75 -11.03 -6.03
CA GLU A 363 10.37 -10.53 -7.25
C GLU A 363 9.73 -9.23 -7.75
N ARG A 364 8.53 -8.89 -7.26
CA ARG A 364 7.71 -7.74 -7.68
C ARG A 364 6.79 -7.23 -6.56
N PRO A 365 6.33 -5.97 -6.60
CA PRO A 365 5.32 -5.46 -5.68
C PRO A 365 3.94 -6.11 -5.90
N ALA A 366 3.20 -6.31 -4.82
CA ALA A 366 1.80 -6.69 -4.84
C ALA A 366 0.91 -5.47 -5.01
N LEU A 367 -0.20 -5.59 -5.76
CA LEU A 367 -1.21 -4.54 -5.90
C LEU A 367 -2.56 -5.02 -5.37
N PHE A 368 -3.18 -4.22 -4.52
CA PHE A 368 -4.60 -4.30 -4.22
C PHE A 368 -5.29 -3.03 -4.74
N ASP A 369 -6.14 -3.15 -5.74
CA ASP A 369 -6.93 -2.06 -6.31
C ASP A 369 -8.36 -2.13 -5.78
N ALA A 370 -8.81 -1.08 -5.08
CA ALA A 370 -10.15 -1.01 -4.51
C ALA A 370 -11.28 -0.76 -5.53
N GLY A 371 -10.96 -0.60 -6.81
CA GLY A 371 -11.91 -0.26 -7.86
C GLY A 371 -12.49 1.15 -7.70
N VAL A 372 -13.62 1.39 -8.36
CA VAL A 372 -14.29 2.71 -8.41
C VAL A 372 -15.20 2.95 -7.20
N THR A 373 -15.70 1.89 -6.57
CA THR A 373 -16.58 2.03 -5.39
C THR A 373 -15.77 2.02 -4.10
N GLY A 374 -14.88 1.03 -3.93
CA GLY A 374 -14.13 0.79 -2.69
C GLY A 374 -15.03 0.56 -1.48
N GLY A 375 -14.78 1.26 -0.37
CA GLY A 375 -15.54 1.08 0.87
C GLY A 375 -15.21 -0.20 1.65
N ILE A 376 -14.07 -0.84 1.39
CA ILE A 376 -13.67 -2.08 2.07
C ILE A 376 -13.00 -1.73 3.40
N ASN A 377 -13.39 -2.39 4.48
CA ASN A 377 -12.75 -2.28 5.79
C ASN A 377 -12.08 -3.61 6.17
N PHE A 378 -10.76 -3.66 6.01
CA PHE A 378 -9.92 -4.80 6.39
C PHE A 378 -9.62 -4.76 7.89
N ILE A 379 -10.20 -5.69 8.63
CA ILE A 379 -9.85 -5.96 10.03
C ILE A 379 -8.82 -7.09 10.17
N GLY A 380 -8.58 -7.85 9.09
CA GLY A 380 -7.51 -8.84 9.03
C GLY A 380 -6.11 -8.22 8.88
N ASP A 381 -5.10 -9.00 9.24
CA ASP A 381 -3.69 -8.60 9.32
C ASP A 381 -3.00 -8.61 7.95
N VAL A 382 -2.01 -7.72 7.78
CA VAL A 382 -0.98 -7.77 6.75
C VAL A 382 0.22 -8.57 7.28
N VAL A 383 0.22 -9.86 6.97
CA VAL A 383 1.17 -10.83 7.52
C VAL A 383 2.32 -11.07 6.55
N HIS A 384 3.53 -10.82 7.03
CA HIS A 384 4.78 -11.13 6.34
C HIS A 384 5.62 -12.06 7.22
N ALA A 385 5.96 -13.23 6.69
CA ALA A 385 6.48 -14.35 7.47
C ALA A 385 8.01 -14.36 7.66
N SER A 386 8.75 -13.48 6.96
CA SER A 386 10.21 -13.52 6.88
C SER A 386 10.82 -12.22 7.37
N ASP A 387 11.70 -12.24 8.37
CA ASP A 387 12.43 -11.01 8.76
C ASP A 387 13.57 -10.66 7.77
N SER A 388 13.93 -11.60 6.87
CA SER A 388 15.03 -11.47 5.91
C SER A 388 14.63 -10.91 4.55
N ASP A 389 13.34 -10.65 4.32
CA ASP A 389 12.83 -10.12 3.05
C ASP A 389 12.04 -8.81 3.28
N ILE A 390 11.77 -8.08 2.20
CA ILE A 390 10.85 -6.93 2.15
C ILE A 390 9.79 -7.19 1.10
N VAL A 391 8.55 -6.88 1.46
CA VAL A 391 7.39 -6.93 0.56
C VAL A 391 6.89 -5.51 0.32
N THR A 392 6.47 -5.20 -0.91
CA THR A 392 5.80 -3.93 -1.21
C THR A 392 4.33 -4.23 -1.53
N LEU A 393 3.42 -3.64 -0.75
CA LEU A 393 1.99 -3.63 -1.03
C LEU A 393 1.57 -2.25 -1.55
N ARG A 394 1.12 -2.22 -2.79
CA ARG A 394 0.50 -1.07 -3.43
C ARG A 394 -1.00 -1.10 -3.18
N LEU A 395 -1.54 0.01 -2.70
CA LEU A 395 -2.95 0.22 -2.45
C LEU A 395 -3.46 1.21 -3.48
N GLY A 396 -4.21 0.72 -4.46
CA GLY A 396 -4.73 1.47 -5.59
C GLY A 396 -6.23 1.72 -5.53
N GLY A 397 -6.75 2.27 -6.64
CA GLY A 397 -8.17 2.47 -6.88
C GLY A 397 -8.57 3.94 -7.02
N ASP A 398 -9.65 4.15 -7.75
CA ASP A 398 -10.35 5.44 -7.91
C ASP A 398 -11.62 5.46 -7.06
N ASN A 399 -11.51 4.85 -5.88
CA ASN A 399 -12.66 4.56 -5.04
C ASN A 399 -13.31 5.82 -4.48
N THR A 400 -14.62 5.92 -4.66
CA THR A 400 -15.46 7.00 -4.13
C THR A 400 -15.73 6.87 -2.62
N SER A 401 -15.75 5.64 -2.09
CA SER A 401 -15.87 5.36 -0.65
C SER A 401 -14.52 4.98 -0.05
N THR A 402 -14.18 5.55 1.11
CA THR A 402 -12.92 5.27 1.81
C THR A 402 -12.73 3.78 2.10
N CYS A 403 -11.62 3.20 1.66
CA CYS A 403 -11.17 1.89 2.11
C CYS A 403 -10.34 2.03 3.39
N THR A 404 -10.42 1.08 4.31
CA THR A 404 -9.76 1.16 5.61
C THR A 404 -8.92 -0.09 5.87
N LEU A 405 -7.68 0.09 6.34
CA LEU A 405 -6.83 -0.95 6.92
C LEU A 405 -6.79 -0.75 8.44
N LYS A 406 -7.24 -1.76 9.20
CA LYS A 406 -7.23 -1.78 10.67
C LYS A 406 -6.26 -2.81 11.25
N GLY A 407 -6.19 -4.00 10.65
CA GLY A 407 -5.41 -5.13 11.18
C GLY A 407 -3.90 -4.88 11.30
N ALA A 408 -3.21 -5.80 11.97
CA ALA A 408 -1.79 -5.73 12.23
C ALA A 408 -0.97 -5.74 10.96
N VAL A 409 0.15 -5.02 10.94
CA VAL A 409 1.14 -5.05 9.88
C VAL A 409 2.48 -5.54 10.45
N SER A 410 2.94 -6.64 9.88
CA SER A 410 4.25 -7.23 10.18
C SER A 410 5.41 -6.29 9.81
N ASN A 411 6.60 -6.56 10.36
CA ASN A 411 7.80 -5.86 9.92
C ASN A 411 8.16 -6.28 8.47
N GLY A 412 8.79 -5.38 7.73
CA GLY A 412 9.22 -5.63 6.35
C GLY A 412 8.14 -5.47 5.29
N VAL A 413 7.03 -4.78 5.61
CA VAL A 413 6.00 -4.39 4.65
C VAL A 413 6.17 -2.91 4.30
N TYR A 414 6.37 -2.63 3.02
CA TYR A 414 6.38 -1.29 2.44
C TYR A 414 5.00 -0.97 1.85
N PHE A 415 4.49 0.24 2.08
CA PHE A 415 3.23 0.70 1.48
C PHE A 415 3.46 1.77 0.42
N VAL A 416 2.77 1.62 -0.71
CA VAL A 416 2.59 2.67 -1.71
C VAL A 416 1.10 2.88 -1.89
N LYS A 417 0.60 4.08 -1.60
CA LYS A 417 -0.76 4.49 -1.96
C LYS A 417 -0.72 5.10 -3.35
N GLU A 418 -1.51 4.57 -4.29
CA GLU A 418 -1.63 5.06 -5.67
C GLU A 418 -3.12 5.18 -6.07
N GLY A 419 -3.40 5.75 -7.24
CA GLY A 419 -4.78 6.01 -7.70
C GLY A 419 -5.44 7.22 -7.01
N SER A 420 -6.57 7.68 -7.54
CA SER A 420 -7.22 8.91 -7.05
C SER A 420 -8.06 8.73 -5.79
N GLY A 421 -8.37 7.48 -5.40
CA GLY A 421 -9.26 7.18 -4.28
C GLY A 421 -8.61 7.35 -2.90
N THR A 422 -9.40 7.02 -1.86
CA THR A 422 -9.03 7.23 -0.44
C THR A 422 -8.78 5.92 0.28
N TRP A 423 -7.64 5.82 0.97
CA TRP A 423 -7.33 4.75 1.91
C TRP A 423 -7.06 5.30 3.30
N ARG A 424 -7.65 4.71 4.34
CA ARG A 424 -7.51 5.08 5.74
C ARG A 424 -6.72 4.03 6.50
N PHE A 425 -5.66 4.48 7.15
CA PHE A 425 -4.89 3.71 8.10
C PHE A 425 -5.47 4.03 9.47
N ALA A 426 -6.42 3.20 9.90
CA ALA A 426 -7.14 3.42 11.14
C ALA A 426 -6.38 2.81 12.32
N ASP A 427 -6.39 3.48 13.47
CA ASP A 427 -5.80 2.91 14.67
C ASP A 427 -6.62 1.73 15.17
N ASP A 428 -5.95 0.68 15.61
CA ASP A 428 -6.60 -0.42 16.30
C ASP A 428 -6.40 -0.28 17.82
N PRO A 429 -7.44 0.13 18.57
CA PRO A 429 -7.35 0.24 20.02
C PRO A 429 -7.17 -1.12 20.73
N CYS A 430 -7.44 -2.24 20.05
CA CYS A 430 -7.38 -3.60 20.62
C CYS A 430 -5.99 -4.25 20.51
N TYR A 431 -5.12 -3.77 19.62
CA TYR A 431 -3.83 -4.40 19.32
C TYR A 431 -2.69 -3.38 19.24
N SER A 432 -2.31 -2.86 20.40
CA SER A 432 -1.18 -1.92 20.56
C SER A 432 0.22 -2.44 20.15
N GLU A 433 0.31 -3.66 19.60
CA GLU A 433 1.53 -4.26 19.02
C GLU A 433 1.53 -4.41 17.49
N SER A 434 0.45 -3.99 16.84
CA SER A 434 0.06 -4.49 15.54
C SER A 434 0.79 -3.84 14.36
N ARG A 435 1.23 -2.58 14.42
CA ARG A 435 1.86 -1.88 13.27
C ARG A 435 3.37 -1.73 13.42
N ARG A 436 4.12 -2.74 12.99
CA ARG A 436 5.58 -2.84 13.18
C ARG A 436 6.41 -2.43 11.97
N PHE A 437 5.80 -2.08 10.85
CA PHE A 437 6.56 -1.65 9.67
C PHE A 437 7.37 -0.38 9.99
N ALA A 438 8.60 -0.36 9.51
CA ALA A 438 9.61 0.64 9.86
C ALA A 438 10.10 1.44 8.65
N GLN A 439 9.64 1.07 7.46
CA GLN A 439 10.04 1.60 6.17
C GLN A 439 9.31 2.92 5.87
N SER A 440 9.76 3.62 4.82
CA SER A 440 9.05 4.79 4.33
C SER A 440 7.70 4.40 3.71
N MET A 441 6.80 5.36 3.57
CA MET A 441 5.56 5.20 2.80
C MET A 441 5.53 6.18 1.64
N ILE A 442 5.08 5.73 0.46
CA ILE A 442 4.86 6.61 -0.68
C ILE A 442 3.37 6.86 -0.86
N LEU A 443 3.02 8.14 -1.06
CA LEU A 443 1.71 8.58 -1.47
C LEU A 443 1.80 9.10 -2.91
N ASP A 444 1.58 8.23 -3.90
CA ASP A 444 1.60 8.53 -5.33
C ASP A 444 0.19 8.78 -5.89
N GLY A 445 -0.54 9.68 -5.23
CA GLY A 445 -1.88 10.12 -5.63
C GLY A 445 -3.02 9.73 -4.69
N GLY A 446 -4.08 10.53 -4.77
CA GLY A 446 -5.30 10.37 -3.97
C GLY A 446 -5.07 10.73 -2.51
N THR A 447 -5.89 10.17 -1.62
CA THR A 447 -5.90 10.51 -0.20
C THR A 447 -5.45 9.34 0.66
N LEU A 448 -4.47 9.59 1.53
CA LEU A 448 -4.13 8.73 2.67
C LEU A 448 -4.67 9.37 3.95
N GLN A 449 -5.71 8.77 4.52
CA GLN A 449 -6.23 9.12 5.83
C GLN A 449 -5.49 8.34 6.93
N PHE A 450 -5.29 8.95 8.09
CA PHE A 450 -4.62 8.29 9.21
C PHE A 450 -5.11 8.79 10.57
N ASP A 451 -5.18 7.88 11.53
CA ASP A 451 -5.74 8.18 12.85
C ASP A 451 -4.74 8.67 13.90
N SER A 452 -3.46 8.32 13.76
CA SER A 452 -2.41 8.81 14.65
C SER A 452 -1.07 8.99 13.95
N MET A 453 -0.29 9.92 14.48
CA MET A 453 1.09 10.12 14.12
C MET A 453 1.88 10.38 15.40
N GLU A 454 3.02 9.70 15.51
CA GLU A 454 3.91 9.71 16.66
C GLU A 454 5.35 9.91 16.20
N GLU A 455 6.28 10.11 17.13
CA GLU A 455 7.69 10.28 16.80
C GLU A 455 8.31 9.08 16.08
N ARG A 456 9.50 9.29 15.50
CA ARG A 456 10.26 8.22 14.86
C ARG A 456 10.56 7.11 15.86
N GLY A 457 10.34 5.87 15.46
CA GLY A 457 10.50 4.72 16.34
C GLY A 457 9.41 4.60 17.40
N TRP A 458 8.29 5.32 17.28
CA TRP A 458 7.08 5.12 18.07
C TRP A 458 5.97 4.52 17.20
N ARG A 459 5.02 3.78 17.75
CA ARG A 459 3.96 3.14 16.95
C ARG A 459 2.82 4.12 16.74
N CYS A 460 2.34 4.21 15.52
CA CYS A 460 1.10 4.91 15.18
C CYS A 460 0.43 4.22 13.99
N SER A 461 -0.69 4.76 13.51
CA SER A 461 -1.38 4.21 12.34
C SER A 461 -0.49 4.16 11.10
N LEU A 462 0.47 5.08 10.97
CA LEU A 462 1.45 5.16 9.88
C LEU A 462 2.73 4.32 10.13
N GLY A 463 2.71 3.41 11.10
CA GLY A 463 3.85 2.56 11.43
C GLY A 463 4.89 3.25 12.30
N THR A 464 6.10 2.72 12.31
CA THR A 464 7.16 3.15 13.25
C THR A 464 8.17 4.12 12.65
N ALA A 465 8.39 4.07 11.34
CA ALA A 465 9.45 4.80 10.65
C ALA A 465 10.85 4.65 11.32
N ALA A 466 11.11 3.57 12.07
CA ALA A 466 12.35 3.43 12.84
C ALA A 466 13.61 3.39 11.94
N SER A 467 13.48 2.76 10.77
CA SER A 467 14.56 2.62 9.80
C SER A 467 14.02 2.87 8.38
N PRO A 468 13.73 4.13 8.02
CA PRO A 468 13.17 4.45 6.72
C PRO A 468 14.14 4.05 5.61
N SER A 469 13.58 3.49 4.54
CA SER A 469 14.29 3.01 3.37
C SER A 469 13.52 3.43 2.13
N ASP A 470 14.19 3.60 0.99
CA ASP A 470 13.50 3.77 -0.29
C ASP A 470 12.66 2.52 -0.62
N VAL A 471 11.73 2.63 -1.58
CA VAL A 471 10.93 1.47 -2.01
C VAL A 471 11.85 0.42 -2.63
N TYR A 472 11.81 -0.79 -2.10
CA TYR A 472 12.40 -1.97 -2.72
C TYR A 472 11.65 -3.24 -2.27
N TRP A 473 11.99 -4.38 -2.85
CA TRP A 473 11.40 -5.67 -2.53
C TRP A 473 12.43 -6.79 -2.72
N GLY A 474 12.16 -7.95 -2.12
CA GLY A 474 13.07 -9.11 -2.14
C GLY A 474 13.93 -9.16 -0.89
N ALA A 475 15.16 -9.68 -0.99
CA ALA A 475 16.05 -9.83 0.15
C ALA A 475 16.29 -8.48 0.85
N ARG A 476 16.13 -8.46 2.17
CA ARG A 476 16.23 -7.25 2.98
C ARG A 476 17.64 -6.69 2.94
N ASN A 477 17.75 -5.43 2.55
CA ASN A 477 19.00 -4.69 2.46
C ASN A 477 18.77 -3.20 2.71
N ASP A 478 18.18 -2.86 3.86
CA ASP A 478 17.83 -1.49 4.25
C ASP A 478 19.03 -0.53 4.13
N ALA A 479 20.24 -1.03 4.42
CA ALA A 479 21.49 -0.28 4.33
C ALA A 479 21.86 0.15 2.90
N ALA A 480 21.45 -0.60 1.87
CA ALA A 480 21.67 -0.23 0.47
C ALA A 480 20.57 0.69 -0.10
N HIS A 481 19.45 0.82 0.62
CA HIS A 481 18.32 1.65 0.23
C HIS A 481 17.96 2.66 1.33
N PRO A 482 18.92 3.42 1.91
CA PRO A 482 18.60 4.33 3.00
C PRO A 482 17.66 5.42 2.51
N SER A 483 16.63 5.73 3.28
CA SER A 483 15.81 6.92 3.08
C SER A 483 15.92 7.80 4.31
N GLU A 484 16.08 9.09 4.06
CA GLU A 484 15.99 10.10 5.10
C GLU A 484 14.55 10.53 5.39
N PHE A 485 13.57 10.04 4.62
CA PHE A 485 12.17 10.42 4.67
C PHE A 485 11.31 9.31 5.26
N ALA A 486 10.43 9.64 6.19
CA ALA A 486 9.38 8.71 6.63
C ALA A 486 8.27 8.60 5.56
N TYR A 487 7.97 9.70 4.87
CA TYR A 487 6.91 9.77 3.87
C TYR A 487 7.38 10.48 2.61
N LEU A 488 6.90 10.04 1.45
CA LEU A 488 7.24 10.62 0.16
C LEU A 488 5.96 10.91 -0.63
N SER A 489 5.83 12.11 -1.20
CA SER A 489 4.76 12.38 -2.16
C SER A 489 5.08 11.77 -3.54
N GLY A 490 4.05 11.61 -4.37
CA GLY A 490 4.13 11.18 -5.76
C GLY A 490 4.67 12.25 -6.69
N THR A 491 5.11 11.86 -7.88
CA THR A 491 5.67 12.83 -8.85
C THR A 491 4.61 13.54 -9.68
N ASN A 492 3.47 12.91 -9.95
CA ASN A 492 2.54 13.36 -10.99
C ASN A 492 1.09 13.55 -10.52
N ALA A 493 0.68 12.86 -9.45
CA ALA A 493 -0.69 12.88 -8.97
C ALA A 493 -0.85 13.75 -7.71
N ALA A 494 -1.96 14.48 -7.63
CA ALA A 494 -2.33 15.23 -6.43
C ALA A 494 -2.43 14.25 -5.25
N SER A 495 -1.61 14.51 -4.23
CA SER A 495 -1.43 13.65 -3.08
C SER A 495 -1.93 14.38 -1.84
N ILE A 496 -2.79 13.74 -1.06
CA ILE A 496 -3.37 14.30 0.17
C ILE A 496 -3.07 13.39 1.35
N MET A 497 -2.39 13.92 2.36
CA MET A 497 -2.27 13.28 3.67
C MET A 497 -3.28 13.93 4.62
N GLU A 498 -4.28 13.17 5.05
CA GLU A 498 -5.40 13.67 5.84
C GLU A 498 -5.42 13.07 7.23
N PHE A 499 -5.36 13.93 8.24
CA PHE A 499 -5.51 13.50 9.62
C PHE A 499 -6.98 13.30 9.97
N THR A 500 -7.32 12.13 10.51
CA THR A 500 -8.69 11.75 10.90
C THR A 500 -8.80 11.24 12.34
N GLY A 501 -7.76 11.48 13.14
CA GLY A 501 -7.67 11.01 14.52
C GLY A 501 -8.67 11.65 15.47
N THR A 502 -8.89 10.96 16.59
CA THR A 502 -9.75 11.44 17.70
C THR A 502 -8.94 12.02 18.86
N ASN A 503 -7.63 12.17 18.68
CA ASN A 503 -6.67 12.79 19.61
C ASN A 503 -5.72 13.63 18.78
N GLY A 504 -4.99 14.57 19.38
CA GLY A 504 -3.90 15.25 18.69
C GLY A 504 -2.84 14.30 18.11
N ALA A 505 -2.10 14.79 17.12
CA ALA A 505 -1.00 14.07 16.47
C ALA A 505 0.27 14.91 16.48
N TYR A 506 1.42 14.25 16.65
CA TYR A 506 2.71 14.91 16.81
C TYR A 506 3.85 14.07 16.23
N ALA A 507 4.67 14.67 15.35
CA ALA A 507 5.96 14.08 14.96
C ALA A 507 6.95 15.13 14.47
N THR A 508 8.16 15.14 15.02
CA THR A 508 9.24 16.04 14.59
C THR A 508 10.39 15.30 13.90
N GLN A 509 10.44 13.97 14.05
CA GLN A 509 11.51 13.13 13.53
C GLN A 509 11.08 12.27 12.32
N ARG A 510 9.92 12.57 11.71
CA ARG A 510 9.37 11.81 10.58
C ARG A 510 9.25 12.65 9.30
N PRO A 511 10.37 13.14 8.74
CA PRO A 511 10.33 14.10 7.64
C PRO A 511 9.59 13.58 6.39
N ILE A 512 8.96 14.51 5.69
CA ILE A 512 8.25 14.32 4.43
C ILE A 512 9.13 14.83 3.27
N GLY A 513 9.29 14.00 2.24
CA GLY A 513 9.98 14.35 1.01
C GLY A 513 9.00 14.63 -0.13
N LEU A 514 9.06 15.84 -0.71
CA LEU A 514 8.20 16.24 -1.82
C LEU A 514 8.81 15.81 -3.16
N ARG A 515 8.34 14.69 -3.73
CA ARG A 515 8.68 14.33 -5.13
C ARG A 515 7.78 15.04 -6.14
N GLY A 516 6.61 15.46 -5.69
CA GLY A 516 5.65 16.35 -6.33
C GLY A 516 4.87 17.11 -5.25
N ASN A 517 3.73 17.70 -5.63
CA ASN A 517 2.94 18.50 -4.70
C ASN A 517 2.24 17.61 -3.66
N LEU A 518 2.03 18.16 -2.46
CA LEU A 518 1.39 17.47 -1.35
C LEU A 518 0.42 18.42 -0.64
N THR A 519 -0.76 17.91 -0.29
CA THR A 519 -1.69 18.57 0.64
C THR A 519 -1.64 17.90 1.99
N LEU A 520 -1.42 18.67 3.05
CA LEU A 520 -1.66 18.26 4.43
C LEU A 520 -3.03 18.77 4.85
N LYS A 521 -3.94 17.87 5.21
CA LYS A 521 -5.33 18.19 5.53
C LYS A 521 -5.66 17.81 6.97
N ASN A 522 -6.25 18.74 7.73
CA ASN A 522 -6.82 18.45 9.04
C ASN A 522 -8.15 19.19 9.25
N ASP A 523 -9.24 18.43 9.21
CA ASP A 523 -10.59 18.91 9.49
C ASP A 523 -11.12 18.45 10.86
N THR A 524 -10.28 17.79 11.67
CA THR A 524 -10.65 17.32 13.00
C THR A 524 -10.69 18.47 14.00
N SER A 525 -11.20 18.19 15.19
CA SER A 525 -11.10 19.10 16.35
C SER A 525 -9.75 19.02 17.08
N HIS A 526 -8.82 18.19 16.60
CA HIS A 526 -7.59 17.86 17.31
C HIS A 526 -6.36 18.37 16.55
N PRO A 527 -5.36 18.92 17.25
CA PRO A 527 -4.20 19.53 16.62
C PRO A 527 -3.33 18.49 15.92
N TRP A 528 -2.78 18.85 14.76
CA TRP A 528 -1.71 18.11 14.13
C TRP A 528 -0.45 18.97 14.09
N ARG A 529 0.58 18.53 14.80
CA ARG A 529 1.89 19.20 14.88
C ARG A 529 2.96 18.35 14.21
N PHE A 530 3.70 18.95 13.29
CA PHE A 530 4.66 18.20 12.49
C PHE A 530 5.90 19.03 12.15
N SER A 531 7.05 18.37 11.96
CA SER A 531 8.28 19.01 11.46
C SER A 531 8.97 18.20 10.37
N GLY A 532 9.57 18.94 9.43
CA GLY A 532 10.46 18.40 8.41
C GLY A 532 9.75 18.16 7.09
N VAL A 533 9.69 19.18 6.23
CA VAL A 533 9.24 19.05 4.84
C VAL A 533 10.31 19.62 3.93
N ARG A 534 10.73 18.86 2.92
CA ARG A 534 11.72 19.32 1.94
C ARG A 534 11.51 18.63 0.60
N PRO A 535 11.96 19.21 -0.51
CA PRO A 535 11.91 18.54 -1.80
C PRO A 535 12.74 17.24 -1.76
N ALA A 536 12.27 16.22 -2.46
CA ALA A 536 12.99 14.95 -2.63
C ALA A 536 13.43 14.72 -4.08
N THR A 537 12.99 15.58 -5.01
CA THR A 537 13.34 15.54 -6.44
C THR A 537 13.48 16.95 -7.00
N THR A 538 14.23 17.08 -8.09
CA THR A 538 14.50 18.39 -8.71
C THR A 538 13.22 19.12 -9.15
N GLY A 539 13.24 20.45 -9.07
CA GLY A 539 12.17 21.35 -9.52
C GLY A 539 11.34 21.92 -8.38
N ALA A 540 10.61 23.02 -8.66
CA ALA A 540 9.74 23.66 -7.68
C ALA A 540 8.64 22.71 -7.19
N LYS A 541 8.31 22.79 -5.90
CA LYS A 541 7.27 21.97 -5.25
C LYS A 541 6.29 22.88 -4.51
N THR A 542 5.04 22.44 -4.40
CA THR A 542 4.02 23.13 -3.60
C THR A 542 3.53 22.22 -2.47
N LEU A 543 3.62 22.72 -1.25
CA LEU A 543 2.95 22.18 -0.07
C LEU A 543 1.65 22.97 0.15
N VAL A 544 0.52 22.27 0.19
CA VAL A 544 -0.78 22.86 0.50
C VAL A 544 -1.15 22.51 1.93
N LEU A 545 -1.52 23.52 2.71
CA LEU A 545 -2.01 23.38 4.09
C LEU A 545 -3.52 23.62 4.07
N ASP A 546 -4.30 22.60 4.35
CA ASP A 546 -5.76 22.65 4.31
C ASP A 546 -6.37 22.34 5.68
N ALA A 547 -7.31 23.17 6.10
CA ALA A 547 -8.06 22.98 7.34
C ALA A 547 -9.37 23.76 7.30
N SER A 548 -10.44 23.17 7.83
CA SER A 548 -11.72 23.83 8.06
C SER A 548 -11.90 24.38 9.47
N GLN A 549 -11.06 23.97 10.42
CA GLN A 549 -11.17 24.34 11.84
C GLN A 549 -10.06 25.32 12.27
N ASN A 550 -10.37 26.19 13.24
CA ASN A 550 -9.40 27.10 13.86
C ASN A 550 -8.74 26.42 15.07
N ILE A 551 -7.98 25.37 14.79
CA ILE A 551 -7.25 24.57 15.78
C ILE A 551 -5.74 24.81 15.65
N ALA A 552 -4.97 24.36 16.65
CA ALA A 552 -3.52 24.48 16.70
C ALA A 552 -2.81 23.50 15.75
N ASN A 553 -3.08 23.60 14.44
CA ASN A 553 -2.29 22.96 13.40
C ASN A 553 -0.97 23.69 13.24
N GLU A 554 0.14 22.98 13.42
CA GLU A 554 1.47 23.59 13.42
C GLU A 554 2.42 22.79 12.54
N LEU A 555 3.16 23.51 11.71
CA LEU A 555 4.18 22.96 10.83
C LEU A 555 5.48 23.73 11.00
N ALA A 556 6.59 23.02 11.12
CA ALA A 556 7.92 23.59 11.13
C ALA A 556 8.88 22.83 10.21
N GLY A 557 10.11 23.35 10.10
CA GLY A 557 11.19 22.66 9.41
C GLY A 557 10.94 22.48 7.92
N ILE A 558 10.20 23.41 7.30
CA ILE A 558 10.14 23.49 5.85
C ILE A 558 11.51 23.96 5.38
N SER A 559 12.15 23.21 4.49
CA SER A 559 13.44 23.60 3.94
C SER A 559 13.47 23.40 2.45
N ASP A 560 13.90 24.45 1.76
CA ASP A 560 14.45 24.36 0.43
C ASP A 560 15.81 23.67 0.47
N ASP A 561 16.19 23.02 -0.64
CA ASP A 561 17.51 22.44 -0.80
C ASP A 561 17.99 22.52 -2.27
N ALA A 562 19.05 21.79 -2.61
CA ALA A 562 19.59 21.71 -3.97
C ALA A 562 18.61 21.15 -5.02
N ALA A 563 17.56 20.42 -4.61
CA ALA A 563 16.52 19.90 -5.47
C ALA A 563 15.54 21.00 -5.90
N GLY A 564 15.28 22.02 -5.09
CA GLY A 564 14.54 23.20 -5.55
C GLY A 564 13.72 23.91 -4.47
N PRO A 565 13.04 25.00 -4.86
CA PRO A 565 12.24 25.78 -3.91
C PRO A 565 10.91 25.11 -3.58
N VAL A 566 10.49 25.24 -2.33
CA VAL A 566 9.16 24.89 -1.83
C VAL A 566 8.30 26.15 -1.77
N SER A 567 7.08 26.06 -2.29
CA SER A 567 6.02 27.05 -2.08
C SER A 567 5.00 26.51 -1.09
N VAL A 568 4.41 27.37 -0.29
CA VAL A 568 3.37 27.02 0.69
C VAL A 568 2.07 27.71 0.29
N THR A 569 1.00 26.94 0.14
CA THR A 569 -0.34 27.48 -0.10
C THR A 569 -1.27 27.11 1.05
N LYS A 570 -1.84 28.10 1.73
CA LYS A 570 -2.87 27.88 2.75
C LYS A 570 -4.27 27.96 2.12
N THR A 571 -5.03 26.88 2.24
CA THR A 571 -6.44 26.75 1.80
C THR A 571 -7.35 26.38 2.97
N GLY A 572 -8.66 26.32 2.72
CA GLY A 572 -9.66 26.06 3.76
C GLY A 572 -9.87 27.26 4.68
N ILE A 573 -11.02 27.30 5.35
CA ILE A 573 -11.44 28.45 6.17
C ILE A 573 -10.74 28.51 7.55
N GLY A 574 -10.13 27.41 7.98
CA GLY A 574 -9.49 27.25 9.28
C GLY A 574 -8.10 27.89 9.35
N SER A 575 -7.33 27.51 10.37
CA SER A 575 -5.99 28.05 10.63
C SER A 575 -4.89 27.01 10.52
N TRP A 576 -3.73 27.45 10.02
CA TRP A 576 -2.45 26.76 10.15
C TRP A 576 -1.40 27.74 10.66
N THR A 577 -0.41 27.21 11.38
CA THR A 577 0.72 27.96 11.89
C THR A 577 2.01 27.42 11.29
N LEU A 578 2.80 28.30 10.66
CA LEU A 578 4.21 28.03 10.37
C LEU A 578 5.03 28.45 11.58
N ASN A 579 5.65 27.47 12.24
CA ASN A 579 6.38 27.68 13.49
C ASN A 579 7.88 27.45 13.28
N GLY A 580 8.70 28.16 14.05
CA GLY A 580 10.16 28.08 14.00
C GLY A 580 10.78 28.27 12.62
N SER A 581 11.91 27.60 12.38
CA SER A 581 12.70 27.81 11.16
C SER A 581 12.04 27.16 9.95
N ASN A 582 11.73 27.99 8.95
CA ASN A 582 11.22 27.61 7.64
C ASN A 582 12.00 28.36 6.55
N VAL A 583 12.78 27.64 5.75
CA VAL A 583 13.52 28.19 4.62
C VAL A 583 12.67 28.01 3.37
N ILE A 584 11.93 29.05 2.99
CA ILE A 584 10.97 29.04 1.88
C ILE A 584 11.39 30.11 0.88
N HIS A 585 11.97 29.75 -0.27
CA HIS A 585 12.26 30.70 -1.35
C HIS A 585 11.17 30.72 -2.43
N GLY A 586 10.19 29.82 -2.35
CA GLY A 586 9.01 29.84 -3.20
C GLY A 586 7.99 30.90 -2.79
N THR A 587 6.73 30.72 -3.23
CA THR A 587 5.63 31.61 -2.84
C THR A 587 4.97 31.11 -1.56
N VAL A 588 4.68 32.02 -0.63
CA VAL A 588 3.74 31.80 0.48
C VAL A 588 2.42 32.46 0.10
N HIS A 589 1.45 31.65 -0.31
CA HIS A 589 0.14 32.11 -0.75
C HIS A 589 -0.95 31.72 0.24
N VAL A 590 -1.67 32.70 0.79
CA VAL A 590 -2.86 32.45 1.62
C VAL A 590 -4.09 32.65 0.75
N ALA A 591 -4.67 31.54 0.29
CA ALA A 591 -5.85 31.54 -0.58
C ALA A 591 -7.16 31.67 0.22
N ASN A 592 -7.21 31.11 1.43
CA ASN A 592 -8.37 31.19 2.32
C ASN A 592 -7.99 30.95 3.79
N GLY A 593 -8.83 31.42 4.72
CA GLY A 593 -8.62 31.28 6.17
C GLY A 593 -7.42 32.06 6.68
N THR A 594 -6.77 31.56 7.74
CA THR A 594 -5.65 32.24 8.39
C THR A 594 -4.37 31.41 8.34
N LEU A 595 -3.28 32.01 7.87
CA LEU A 595 -1.92 31.50 8.08
C LEU A 595 -1.24 32.35 9.16
N LYS A 596 -0.83 31.71 10.25
CA LYS A 596 -0.04 32.34 11.30
C LYS A 596 1.43 32.03 11.06
N VAL A 597 2.29 33.00 11.29
CA VAL A 597 3.74 32.83 11.16
C VAL A 597 4.35 33.17 12.51
N HIS A 598 5.01 32.20 13.11
CA HIS A 598 5.67 32.36 14.40
C HIS A 598 7.16 32.09 14.28
N ASN A 599 7.95 32.97 14.86
CA ASN A 599 9.36 32.72 15.11
C ASN A 599 9.42 31.90 16.40
N ALA A 600 9.98 30.69 16.36
CA ALA A 600 10.24 29.89 17.57
C ALA A 600 11.42 30.47 18.39
N SER A 601 11.43 31.80 18.52
CA SER A 601 12.27 32.55 19.42
C SER A 601 11.45 32.84 20.67
N GLY A 602 11.85 32.29 21.80
CA GLY A 602 11.08 32.49 23.01
C GLY A 602 11.66 31.70 24.17
N LYS A 603 11.17 32.05 25.35
CA LYS A 603 11.43 31.31 26.57
C LYS A 603 10.96 29.86 26.41
N PHE A 604 11.75 28.90 26.90
CA PHE A 604 11.31 27.52 27.01
C PHE A 604 10.06 27.41 27.87
N ARG A 605 8.99 26.89 27.26
CA ARG A 605 7.70 26.64 27.91
C ARG A 605 7.47 25.16 28.15
N TYR A 606 7.92 24.33 27.25
CA TYR A 606 7.78 22.88 27.32
C TYR A 606 9.06 22.25 27.82
N TYR A 607 8.94 21.30 28.73
CA TYR A 607 10.07 20.52 29.24
C TYR A 607 9.73 19.05 29.14
N LYS A 608 10.69 18.23 28.71
CA LYS A 608 10.50 16.79 28.51
C LYS A 608 11.64 16.06 29.20
N LEU A 609 11.30 15.33 30.26
CA LEU A 609 12.23 14.44 30.95
C LEU A 609 12.04 13.03 30.40
N THR A 610 13.03 12.50 29.70
CA THR A 610 12.99 11.15 29.13
C THR A 610 13.91 10.22 29.91
N ILE A 611 13.33 9.24 30.60
CA ILE A 611 14.06 8.21 31.35
C ILE A 611 14.37 7.06 30.40
N ARG A 612 15.65 6.72 30.21
CA ARG A 612 16.05 5.73 29.19
C ARG A 612 16.39 4.35 29.77
N ASP A 613 16.73 4.27 31.06
CA ASP A 613 17.20 3.05 31.73
C ASP A 613 16.83 3.01 33.21
N SER A 614 16.71 1.81 33.78
CA SER A 614 16.57 1.56 35.21
C SER A 614 17.90 1.07 35.76
N GLY A 615 18.52 1.84 36.65
CA GLY A 615 19.90 1.64 37.11
C GLY A 615 20.16 0.36 37.93
N ASN A 616 19.19 -0.53 38.11
CA ASN A 616 19.37 -1.77 38.87
C ASN A 616 18.47 -2.92 38.39
N PRO A 617 18.84 -3.68 37.34
CA PRO A 617 17.98 -4.63 36.60
C PRO A 617 17.50 -5.88 37.36
N GLY A 618 17.64 -5.95 38.69
CA GLY A 618 17.51 -7.21 39.44
C GLY A 618 16.42 -7.34 40.51
N LYS A 619 15.69 -6.28 40.91
CA LYS A 619 14.92 -6.34 42.18
C LYS A 619 13.52 -5.68 42.25
N GLY A 620 12.89 -5.25 41.17
CA GLY A 620 11.54 -4.64 41.24
C GLY A 620 10.67 -4.80 39.99
N SER A 621 9.38 -4.48 40.10
CA SER A 621 8.41 -4.43 38.99
C SER A 621 7.90 -3.00 38.69
N ALA A 622 8.51 -1.98 39.30
CA ALA A 622 8.06 -0.60 39.21
C ALA A 622 9.22 0.41 39.30
N LEU A 623 9.15 1.47 38.50
CA LEU A 623 9.94 2.70 38.58
C LEU A 623 9.16 3.73 39.42
N ASN A 624 9.77 4.28 40.47
CA ASN A 624 9.13 5.30 41.30
C ASN A 624 9.97 6.58 41.36
N ILE A 625 9.38 7.68 40.94
CA ILE A 625 9.88 9.03 41.10
C ILE A 625 8.89 9.77 42.01
N GLY A 626 9.37 10.27 43.14
CA GLY A 626 8.52 10.99 44.09
C GLY A 626 8.17 12.40 43.60
N GLU A 627 9.07 13.05 42.88
CA GLU A 627 8.88 14.42 42.42
C GLU A 627 9.90 14.78 41.32
N ILE A 628 9.48 15.64 40.39
CA ILE A 628 10.35 16.34 39.46
C ILE A 628 10.14 17.84 39.71
N GLY A 629 11.19 18.53 40.15
CA GLY A 629 11.17 19.96 40.42
C GLY A 629 11.87 20.74 39.33
N LEU A 630 11.18 21.73 38.75
CA LEU A 630 11.79 22.75 37.90
C LEU A 630 11.90 24.03 38.72
N TYR A 631 13.11 24.60 38.79
CA TYR A 631 13.44 25.71 39.68
C TYR A 631 13.90 26.94 38.92
N ASP A 632 13.46 28.12 39.34
CA ASP A 632 13.94 29.39 38.82
C ASP A 632 15.32 29.79 39.38
N ALA A 633 15.87 30.91 38.90
CA ALA A 633 17.18 31.41 39.34
C ALA A 633 17.22 31.83 40.83
N SER A 634 16.06 32.05 41.46
CA SER A 634 15.94 32.32 42.89
C SER A 634 15.72 31.03 43.70
N GLY A 635 15.76 29.87 43.05
CA GLY A 635 15.54 28.57 43.65
C GLY A 635 14.07 28.26 43.93
N ASN A 636 13.09 29.02 43.41
CA ASN A 636 11.66 28.70 43.60
C ASN A 636 11.20 27.64 42.61
N GLN A 637 10.46 26.65 43.09
CA GLN A 637 9.87 25.63 42.21
C GLN A 637 8.69 26.22 41.42
N ILE A 638 8.71 26.08 40.09
CA ILE A 638 7.73 26.70 39.18
C ILE A 638 6.70 25.72 38.59
N ASN A 639 6.93 24.41 38.72
CA ASN A 639 6.05 23.37 38.20
C ASN A 639 5.12 22.75 39.27
N LYS A 640 4.54 23.61 40.13
CA LYS A 640 3.65 23.21 41.23
C LYS A 640 2.16 23.26 40.85
N GLY A 641 1.38 22.31 41.36
CA GLY A 641 -0.08 22.29 41.22
C GLY A 641 -0.57 21.97 39.80
N TYR A 642 0.26 21.30 39.00
CA TYR A 642 -0.08 21.03 37.60
C TYR A 642 -1.15 19.95 37.50
N SER A 643 -2.07 20.13 36.55
CA SER A 643 -3.10 19.13 36.26
C SER A 643 -2.60 18.08 35.27
N ARG A 644 -3.01 16.84 35.45
CA ARG A 644 -2.68 15.75 34.53
C ARG A 644 -3.46 15.90 33.22
N ASN A 645 -2.76 15.72 32.10
CA ASN A 645 -3.35 15.56 30.78
C ASN A 645 -2.99 14.16 30.25
N ASP A 646 -4.03 13.39 29.88
CA ASP A 646 -3.87 12.03 29.34
C ASP A 646 -3.50 12.02 27.86
N ASN A 647 -3.65 13.16 27.19
CA ASN A 647 -3.26 13.36 25.81
C ASN A 647 -2.14 14.40 25.74
N TYR A 648 -0.90 13.91 25.69
CA TYR A 648 0.28 14.77 25.67
C TYR A 648 0.37 15.66 24.42
N HIS A 649 -0.25 15.23 23.32
CA HIS A 649 -0.36 16.01 22.09
C HIS A 649 -1.15 17.30 22.29
N GLU A 650 -1.96 17.39 23.34
CA GLU A 650 -2.85 18.52 23.63
C GLU A 650 -2.49 19.18 24.98
N ILE A 651 -1.25 19.01 25.44
CA ILE A 651 -0.80 19.58 26.70
C ILE A 651 -0.90 21.12 26.66
N SER A 652 -1.54 21.67 27.69
CA SER A 652 -1.78 23.10 27.87
C SER A 652 -0.99 23.64 29.06
N ALA A 653 -0.91 24.96 29.22
CA ALA A 653 -0.18 25.59 30.32
C ALA A 653 -0.63 25.07 31.71
N GLY A 654 0.33 24.82 32.59
CA GLY A 654 0.08 24.28 33.93
C GLY A 654 -0.32 22.80 33.91
N GLN A 655 0.04 22.06 32.86
CA GLN A 655 -0.25 20.63 32.75
C GLN A 655 1.00 19.78 32.66
N ILE A 656 0.84 18.51 33.02
CA ILE A 656 1.83 17.44 32.89
C ILE A 656 1.21 16.26 32.14
N ALA A 657 1.96 15.62 31.24
CA ALA A 657 1.51 14.47 30.47
C ALA A 657 2.62 13.43 30.29
N LEU A 658 2.24 12.19 29.95
CA LEU A 658 3.17 11.19 29.43
C LEU A 658 3.09 11.11 27.92
N ALA A 659 4.23 11.17 27.26
CA ALA A 659 4.30 10.98 25.82
C ALA A 659 4.39 9.51 25.41
N ARG A 660 3.40 8.68 25.80
CA ARG A 660 3.30 7.26 25.37
C ARG A 660 1.86 6.83 25.08
N PHE A 661 1.60 6.46 23.83
CA PHE A 661 0.35 5.80 23.39
C PHE A 661 0.51 4.28 23.29
N GLY A 662 -0.49 3.53 23.79
CA GLY A 662 -0.67 2.10 23.52
C GLY A 662 0.23 1.12 24.29
N ALA A 663 -0.38 0.06 24.79
CA ALA A 663 0.18 -1.08 25.51
C ALA A 663 0.65 -0.80 26.95
N HIS A 664 -0.18 -1.24 27.90
CA HIS A 664 0.07 -1.19 29.34
C HIS A 664 0.24 0.24 29.86
N TRP A 665 -0.88 0.90 30.14
CA TRP A 665 -0.89 1.85 31.25
C TRP A 665 -0.26 1.13 32.43
N PRO A 666 0.85 1.64 32.99
CA PRO A 666 1.20 1.24 34.33
C PRO A 666 -0.04 1.51 35.20
N ALA A 667 -0.48 0.53 35.98
CA ALA A 667 -1.66 0.65 36.85
C ALA A 667 -1.50 1.74 37.96
N GLY A 668 -0.48 2.60 37.86
CA GLY A 668 0.01 3.51 38.88
C GLY A 668 0.17 4.97 38.48
N PHE A 669 -0.19 5.42 37.27
CA PHE A 669 -0.19 6.88 36.97
C PHE A 669 -1.31 7.66 37.71
N ASN A 670 -1.99 7.02 38.65
CA ASN A 670 -3.14 7.57 39.39
C ASN A 670 -2.75 8.57 40.49
N SER A 671 -1.45 8.79 40.76
CA SER A 671 -1.01 9.60 41.91
C SER A 671 -0.49 11.00 41.61
N LEU A 672 -0.37 11.41 40.34
CA LEU A 672 0.20 12.73 40.01
C LEU A 672 -0.60 13.92 40.55
N CYS A 673 -1.85 13.71 40.97
CA CYS A 673 -2.71 14.78 41.52
C CYS A 673 -3.66 14.28 42.62
N ASN A 674 -3.34 13.19 43.34
CA ASN A 674 -4.31 12.58 44.27
C ASN A 674 -4.34 13.32 45.63
N GLY A 675 -4.92 14.51 45.63
CA GLY A 675 -5.46 15.19 46.83
C GLY A 675 -4.48 15.64 47.91
N LYS A 676 -3.17 15.40 47.77
CA LYS A 676 -2.12 16.08 48.55
C LYS A 676 -1.51 17.16 47.65
N SER A 677 -1.80 18.41 47.96
CA SER A 677 -1.76 19.59 47.09
C SER A 677 -0.43 19.98 46.43
N ASP A 678 0.68 19.27 46.64
CA ASP A 678 2.02 19.85 46.39
C ASP A 678 3.09 18.90 45.83
N GLN A 679 2.77 17.70 45.32
CA GLN A 679 3.78 16.72 44.85
C GLN A 679 3.51 16.14 43.45
N THR A 680 4.53 16.10 42.59
CA THR A 680 4.52 15.42 41.28
C THR A 680 4.98 13.95 41.40
N ASN A 681 4.23 13.11 42.14
CA ASN A 681 4.56 11.69 42.31
C ASN A 681 4.30 10.86 41.04
N LEU A 682 5.36 10.41 40.38
CA LEU A 682 5.37 9.54 39.21
C LEU A 682 5.66 8.08 39.61
N ARG A 683 4.64 7.21 39.53
CA ARG A 683 4.80 5.77 39.74
C ARG A 683 4.45 4.98 38.48
N VAL A 684 5.43 4.31 37.91
CA VAL A 684 5.28 3.44 36.74
C VAL A 684 5.41 1.99 37.20
N ILE A 685 4.35 1.19 37.05
CA ILE A 685 4.28 -0.23 37.45
C ILE A 685 3.97 -1.05 36.20
N GLU A 686 4.82 -1.98 35.81
CA GLU A 686 4.45 -2.95 34.77
C GLU A 686 3.72 -4.14 35.41
N ASN A 687 2.53 -4.47 34.90
CA ASN A 687 1.71 -5.55 35.45
C ASN A 687 2.35 -6.91 35.13
N GLY A 688 3.03 -7.50 36.11
CA GLY A 688 3.45 -8.91 36.08
C GLY A 688 4.78 -9.21 35.35
N ALA A 689 5.51 -8.20 34.87
CA ALA A 689 6.85 -8.34 34.30
C ALA A 689 7.82 -7.31 34.89
N ASN A 690 9.12 -7.61 34.87
CA ASN A 690 10.16 -6.65 35.21
C ASN A 690 10.22 -5.57 34.13
N MET A 691 10.05 -4.29 34.50
CA MET A 691 10.32 -3.15 33.62
C MET A 691 11.73 -3.24 33.02
N LYS A 692 11.81 -3.59 31.74
CA LYS A 692 13.05 -3.58 30.97
C LYS A 692 13.19 -2.25 30.26
N LEU A 693 13.61 -1.23 30.98
CA LEU A 693 14.16 -0.03 30.36
C LEU A 693 15.52 -0.39 29.76
N SER A 694 15.85 0.21 28.63
CA SER A 694 17.13 0.01 27.96
C SER A 694 17.49 1.27 27.21
N ALA A 695 18.69 1.77 27.49
CA ALA A 695 19.25 2.95 26.85
C ALA A 695 19.21 2.84 25.32
N ASP A 696 19.51 1.65 24.80
CA ASP A 696 19.58 1.36 23.36
C ASP A 696 18.20 1.13 22.71
N ASN A 697 17.15 1.00 23.52
CA ASN A 697 15.81 0.69 23.05
C ASN A 697 14.83 1.83 23.37
N VAL A 698 14.69 2.76 22.42
CA VAL A 698 13.76 3.91 22.51
C VAL A 698 12.33 3.53 22.84
N TRP A 699 11.90 2.30 22.50
CA TRP A 699 10.57 1.77 22.81
C TRP A 699 10.28 1.64 24.30
N THR A 700 11.35 1.58 25.09
CA THR A 700 11.29 1.42 26.53
C THR A 700 11.38 2.76 27.25
N HIS A 701 11.75 3.86 26.57
CA HIS A 701 11.93 5.16 27.20
C HIS A 701 10.61 5.72 27.73
N ILE A 702 10.69 6.48 28.83
CA ILE A 702 9.54 7.11 29.49
C ILE A 702 9.69 8.63 29.43
N PRO A 703 9.05 9.30 28.46
CA PRO A 703 9.01 10.76 28.37
C PRO A 703 7.89 11.36 29.21
N VAL A 704 8.26 12.27 30.12
CA VAL A 704 7.35 13.08 30.96
C VAL A 704 7.40 14.51 30.46
N LEU A 705 6.26 15.03 30.02
CA LEU A 705 6.12 16.34 29.39
C LEU A 705 5.47 17.33 30.36
N PHE A 706 6.03 18.52 30.47
CA PHE A 706 5.52 19.65 31.25
C PHE A 706 5.26 20.82 30.30
N CYS A 707 4.18 21.57 30.55
CA CYS A 707 3.93 22.84 29.87
C CYS A 707 3.79 23.95 30.93
N LEU A 708 4.77 24.86 30.99
CA LEU A 708 4.76 25.98 31.91
C LEU A 708 3.70 27.03 31.50
N PRO A 709 3.14 27.79 32.46
CA PRO A 709 2.40 29.02 32.18
C PRO A 709 3.21 30.03 31.37
N ASP A 710 2.53 30.83 30.53
CA ASP A 710 3.18 31.84 29.67
C ASP A 710 4.02 32.86 30.44
N ASN A 711 3.67 33.11 31.71
CA ASN A 711 4.34 34.05 32.60
C ASN A 711 5.28 33.39 33.62
N ALA A 712 5.58 32.09 33.50
CA ALA A 712 6.50 31.41 34.40
C ALA A 712 7.90 32.04 34.35
N ALA A 713 8.71 31.87 35.40
CA ALA A 713 10.13 32.25 35.40
C ALA A 713 10.98 31.26 34.58
N ASP A 714 12.21 31.64 34.19
CA ASP A 714 13.10 30.75 33.43
C ASP A 714 13.56 29.62 34.35
N VAL A 715 13.64 28.39 33.83
CA VAL A 715 14.19 27.27 34.60
C VAL A 715 15.70 27.39 34.63
N ALA A 716 16.26 27.56 35.82
CA ALA A 716 17.71 27.63 36.06
C ALA A 716 18.28 26.30 36.55
N SER A 717 17.46 25.44 37.17
CA SER A 717 17.89 24.12 37.62
C SER A 717 16.72 23.14 37.74
N TYR A 718 17.02 21.85 37.88
CA TYR A 718 16.01 20.84 38.15
C TYR A 718 16.50 19.78 39.13
N ASP A 719 15.54 19.13 39.80
CA ASP A 719 15.76 18.02 40.74
C ASP A 719 14.82 16.85 40.46
N ILE A 720 15.28 15.64 40.81
CA ILE A 720 14.47 14.42 40.79
C ILE A 720 14.55 13.74 42.16
N LEU A 721 13.38 13.45 42.75
CA LEU A 721 13.25 12.66 43.97
C LEU A 721 13.07 11.18 43.63
N PHE A 722 13.92 10.31 44.18
CA PHE A 722 13.73 8.86 44.06
C PHE A 722 12.98 8.31 45.27
N TYR A 723 11.85 7.64 45.01
CA TYR A 723 11.02 7.06 46.06
C TYR A 723 11.28 5.56 46.17
N SER A 724 11.65 5.08 47.36
CA SER A 724 11.87 3.65 47.59
C SER A 724 11.06 3.22 48.81
N ASN A 725 9.98 2.47 48.59
CA ASN A 725 9.23 1.85 49.69
C ASN A 725 10.08 0.81 50.40
N ALA A 726 10.50 1.11 51.63
CA ALA A 726 11.40 0.29 52.43
C ALA A 726 10.87 -1.13 52.80
N SER A 727 9.61 -1.48 52.49
CA SER A 727 8.95 -2.63 53.12
C SER A 727 8.43 -3.75 52.21
N SER A 728 8.52 -3.72 50.87
CA SER A 728 8.12 -4.92 50.08
C SER A 728 8.64 -5.11 48.65
N SER A 729 9.28 -4.15 48.00
CA SER A 729 10.02 -4.36 46.74
C SER A 729 10.82 -3.09 46.43
N PRO A 730 12.15 -3.10 46.36
CA PRO A 730 12.89 -1.91 45.95
C PRO A 730 12.47 -1.55 44.52
N GLY A 731 11.85 -0.39 44.35
CA GLY A 731 11.55 0.13 43.02
C GLY A 731 12.85 0.43 42.27
N TYR A 732 12.80 0.40 40.94
CA TYR A 732 13.89 0.86 40.11
C TYR A 732 14.14 2.35 40.35
N THR A 733 15.40 2.74 40.45
CA THR A 733 15.84 4.13 40.28
C THR A 733 16.19 4.38 38.80
N PRO A 734 15.92 5.57 38.24
CA PRO A 734 16.45 5.97 36.94
C PRO A 734 17.97 5.77 36.87
N GLY A 735 18.45 5.02 35.88
CA GLY A 735 19.87 4.80 35.63
C GLY A 735 20.49 5.87 34.73
N ASN A 736 19.68 6.43 33.83
CA ASN A 736 20.02 7.54 32.95
C ASN A 736 18.74 8.27 32.52
N TRP A 737 18.89 9.51 32.09
CA TRP A 737 17.79 10.33 31.60
C TRP A 737 18.30 11.54 30.82
N VAL A 738 17.41 12.17 30.06
CA VAL A 738 17.66 13.45 29.40
C VAL A 738 16.56 14.44 29.75
N LEU A 739 16.94 15.68 30.00
CA LEU A 739 16.02 16.81 30.07
C LEU A 739 16.17 17.64 28.80
N GLU A 740 15.08 17.75 28.07
CA GLU A 740 14.96 18.59 26.88
C GLU A 740 13.96 19.71 27.15
N ALA A 741 14.10 20.83 26.46
CA ALA A 741 13.14 21.93 26.51
C ALA A 741 12.82 22.48 25.13
N SER A 742 11.64 23.06 25.00
CA SER A 742 11.12 23.58 23.74
C SER A 742 10.24 24.81 23.97
N PRO A 743 10.29 25.83 23.11
CA PRO A 743 9.34 26.94 23.14
C PRO A 743 7.97 26.56 22.55
N ASP A 744 7.91 25.55 21.67
CA ASP A 744 6.79 25.32 20.76
C ASP A 744 6.38 23.83 20.60
N MET A 745 6.91 22.95 21.45
CA MET A 745 6.84 21.48 21.35
C MET A 745 7.50 20.87 20.12
N ILE A 746 7.95 21.64 19.13
CA ILE A 746 8.51 21.11 17.89
C ILE A 746 10.03 21.11 17.93
N HIS A 747 10.64 22.20 18.39
CA HIS A 747 12.09 22.35 18.47
C HIS A 747 12.56 22.02 19.88
N TRP A 748 13.18 20.85 20.04
CA TRP A 748 13.71 20.38 21.32
C TRP A 748 15.21 20.65 21.44
N THR A 749 15.59 21.33 22.51
CA THR A 749 16.99 21.55 22.91
C THR A 749 17.31 20.64 24.08
N CYS A 750 18.35 19.83 23.97
CA CYS A 750 18.85 19.03 25.08
C CYS A 750 19.53 19.94 26.11
N LEU A 751 18.91 20.13 27.28
CA LEU A 751 19.45 20.96 28.35
C LEU A 751 20.42 20.19 29.26
N HIS A 752 20.18 18.90 29.47
CA HIS A 752 21.05 18.05 30.26
C HIS A 752 20.87 16.57 29.89
N ASP A 753 21.96 15.85 29.59
CA ASP A 753 21.97 14.40 29.33
C ASP A 753 22.78 13.68 30.41
N VAL A 754 22.10 12.88 31.24
CA VAL A 754 22.71 12.05 32.28
C VAL A 754 22.84 10.64 31.72
N THR A 755 24.06 10.24 31.35
CA THR A 755 24.31 8.95 30.68
C THR A 755 24.45 7.77 31.64
N SER A 756 24.74 8.02 32.91
CA SER A 756 24.84 6.98 33.95
C SER A 756 24.80 7.60 35.36
N VAL A 757 24.04 6.98 36.26
CA VAL A 757 24.08 7.26 37.70
C VAL A 757 24.49 5.99 38.44
N ASP A 758 25.50 6.11 39.30
CA ASP A 758 25.84 5.04 40.23
C ASP A 758 24.80 5.03 41.36
N ALA A 759 23.80 4.15 41.22
CA ALA A 759 22.75 3.97 42.22
C ALA A 759 23.18 3.02 43.37
N THR A 760 24.43 2.55 43.40
CA THR A 760 24.89 1.66 44.46
C THR A 760 24.92 2.38 45.81
N GLY A 761 24.05 1.96 46.73
CA GLY A 761 23.99 2.50 48.09
C GLY A 761 22.98 3.64 48.31
N MET A 762 22.16 4.01 47.31
CA MET A 762 21.06 4.96 47.53
C MET A 762 20.00 4.34 48.47
N GLY A 763 19.79 5.00 49.61
CA GLY A 763 18.75 4.61 50.58
C GLY A 763 17.35 4.97 50.10
N ALA A 764 16.33 4.54 50.85
CA ALA A 764 14.97 5.05 50.65
C ALA A 764 14.94 6.58 50.74
N ASP A 765 14.16 7.22 49.86
CA ASP A 765 13.90 8.67 49.86
C ASP A 765 15.18 9.51 49.66
N THR A 766 15.95 9.16 48.63
CA THR A 766 17.18 9.86 48.29
C THR A 766 16.92 10.95 47.26
N TRP A 767 17.26 12.19 47.61
CA TRP A 767 17.36 13.30 46.67
C TRP A 767 18.58 13.11 45.78
N VAL A 768 18.39 13.25 44.46
CA VAL A 768 19.51 13.24 43.52
C VAL A 768 19.64 14.61 42.89
N PHE A 769 20.49 15.42 43.51
CA PHE A 769 20.97 16.68 43.00
C PHE A 769 22.50 16.62 42.87
N ALA A 770 23.05 17.20 41.79
CA ALA A 770 24.47 17.45 41.50
C ALA A 770 25.52 16.73 42.40
N ARG A 771 25.51 15.38 42.42
CA ARG A 771 26.45 14.47 43.13
C ARG A 771 26.44 14.45 44.67
N THR A 772 25.45 15.03 45.34
CA THR A 772 25.37 14.94 46.82
C THR A 772 24.09 14.23 47.23
N VAL A 773 24.22 13.12 47.96
CA VAL A 773 23.10 12.35 48.52
C VAL A 773 22.77 12.97 49.88
N ASP A 774 21.69 13.74 49.97
CA ASP A 774 21.16 14.18 51.27
C ASP A 774 20.03 13.25 51.70
N SER A 775 20.32 12.42 52.71
CA SER A 775 19.35 11.52 53.32
C SER A 775 18.50 12.30 54.31
N HIS A 776 17.53 13.07 53.83
CA HIS A 776 16.56 13.71 54.72
C HIS A 776 15.60 12.66 55.28
N GLY A 777 15.68 12.42 56.59
CA GLY A 777 14.89 11.43 57.29
C GLY A 777 13.40 11.80 57.37
N SER A 778 12.61 11.39 56.38
CA SER A 778 11.26 10.80 56.51
C SER A 778 10.49 10.89 55.19
N SER A 779 9.80 9.79 54.88
CA SER A 779 9.17 9.39 53.62
C SER A 779 7.94 10.20 53.17
N SER A 780 7.88 11.50 53.45
CA SER A 780 6.66 12.30 53.21
C SER A 780 6.84 13.80 52.98
N SER A 781 8.04 14.36 53.05
CA SER A 781 8.23 15.79 52.85
C SER A 781 8.37 16.10 51.34
N PRO A 782 7.50 16.95 50.75
CA PRO A 782 7.66 17.42 49.35
C PRO A 782 9.03 18.08 49.14
N LEU A 783 9.44 18.21 47.86
CA LEU A 783 10.56 19.09 47.49
C LEU A 783 10.42 20.42 48.22
N PRO A 784 11.51 20.97 48.80
CA PRO A 784 11.43 22.28 49.39
C PRO A 784 10.99 23.27 48.31
N ALA A 785 10.06 24.16 48.68
CA ALA A 785 9.54 25.19 47.78
C ALA A 785 10.65 26.10 47.22
N THR A 786 11.77 26.16 47.94
CA THR A 786 13.00 26.88 47.62
C THR A 786 14.20 25.93 47.76
N HIS A 787 15.03 25.75 46.74
CA HIS A 787 16.23 24.91 46.79
C HIS A 787 17.43 25.56 46.09
N GLU A 788 18.60 25.55 46.75
CA GLU A 788 19.88 25.96 46.17
C GLU A 788 20.79 24.72 46.05
N GLY A 789 20.92 24.11 44.87
CA GLY A 789 21.83 22.97 44.68
C GLY A 789 21.47 21.92 43.62
N GLY A 790 20.37 22.10 42.87
CA GLY A 790 19.95 21.17 41.82
C GLY A 790 20.88 21.10 40.60
N TYR A 791 20.55 20.25 39.63
CA TYR A 791 21.30 20.22 38.37
C TYR A 791 21.15 21.56 37.66
N SER A 792 22.19 22.39 37.72
CA SER A 792 22.22 23.67 37.02
C SER A 792 22.09 23.43 35.53
N LEU A 793 21.14 24.14 34.93
CA LEU A 793 20.99 24.17 33.48
C LEU A 793 21.85 25.31 32.96
N ALA A 794 22.54 25.09 31.84
CA ALA A 794 23.10 26.21 31.11
C ALA A 794 21.92 27.12 30.73
N ALA A 795 21.88 28.32 31.29
CA ALA A 795 20.86 29.30 30.96
C ALA A 795 21.10 29.77 29.53
N ASP A 796 20.61 29.02 28.55
CA ASP A 796 20.45 29.50 27.19
C ASP A 796 18.97 29.46 26.81
N SER A 797 18.25 30.47 27.26
CA SER A 797 17.18 31.02 26.41
C SER A 797 17.81 31.66 25.17
N SER A 798 18.59 30.90 24.41
CA SER A 798 19.05 31.35 23.11
C SER A 798 17.81 31.44 22.25
N THR A 799 17.47 32.65 21.85
CA THR A 799 16.65 32.89 20.67
C THR A 799 17.32 32.11 19.54
N ILE A 800 16.76 30.96 19.16
CA ILE A 800 17.16 30.31 17.92
C ILE A 800 16.73 31.30 16.84
N PRO A 801 17.66 31.96 16.13
CA PRO A 801 17.26 32.89 15.08
C PRO A 801 16.57 32.05 14.00
N CYS A 802 15.25 32.11 13.95
CA CYS A 802 14.49 31.40 12.93
C CYS A 802 14.23 32.33 11.77
N THR A 803 14.55 31.81 10.60
CA THR A 803 14.19 32.40 9.32
C THR A 803 12.88 31.75 8.90
N VAL A 804 11.82 32.51 8.60
CA VAL A 804 10.49 31.93 8.25
C VAL A 804 10.01 32.32 6.86
N LEU A 805 10.21 33.58 6.47
CA LEU A 805 9.76 34.14 5.18
C LEU A 805 10.91 34.81 4.41
N ASP A 806 12.17 34.51 4.75
CA ASP A 806 13.31 35.15 4.10
C ASP A 806 13.32 34.83 2.61
N ASN A 807 13.23 35.88 1.80
CA ASN A 807 13.12 35.83 0.35
C ASN A 807 11.88 35.11 -0.24
N ALA A 808 10.90 34.72 0.59
CA ALA A 808 9.63 34.19 0.14
C ALA A 808 8.77 35.29 -0.50
N THR A 809 8.14 35.00 -1.64
CA THR A 809 7.11 35.91 -2.20
C THR A 809 5.79 35.70 -1.47
N VAL A 810 5.32 36.71 -0.74
CA VAL A 810 4.06 36.65 0.01
C VAL A 810 2.89 37.12 -0.85
N SER A 811 1.77 36.39 -0.84
CA SER A 811 0.52 36.81 -1.49
C SER A 811 -0.70 36.38 -0.67
N VAL A 812 -1.66 37.28 -0.45
CA VAL A 812 -2.86 37.01 0.37
C VAL A 812 -4.11 37.35 -0.45
N ALA A 813 -4.95 36.36 -0.70
CA ALA A 813 -6.20 36.53 -1.42
C ALA A 813 -7.27 37.23 -0.56
N LYS A 814 -8.23 37.89 -1.20
CA LYS A 814 -9.34 38.56 -0.52
C LYS A 814 -10.10 37.63 0.42
N GLY A 815 -10.30 38.09 1.66
CA GLY A 815 -10.97 37.34 2.71
C GLY A 815 -10.07 36.38 3.49
N ALA A 816 -8.80 36.21 3.08
CA ALA A 816 -7.79 35.46 3.81
C ALA A 816 -6.90 36.38 4.65
N THR A 817 -6.22 35.80 5.64
CA THR A 817 -5.37 36.53 6.59
C THR A 817 -4.00 35.88 6.72
N LEU A 818 -2.94 36.69 6.65
CA LEU A 818 -1.60 36.36 7.12
C LEU A 818 -1.31 37.18 8.37
N GLU A 819 -0.96 36.52 9.48
CA GLU A 819 -0.70 37.21 10.76
C GLU A 819 0.55 36.71 11.48
N THR A 820 1.16 37.58 12.28
CA THR A 820 2.22 37.24 13.23
C THR A 820 2.12 38.12 14.48
N SER A 821 2.60 37.61 15.61
CA SER A 821 2.88 38.39 16.83
C SER A 821 4.36 38.76 16.98
N ASP A 822 5.20 38.25 16.09
CA ASP A 822 6.65 38.28 16.23
C ASP A 822 7.27 39.30 15.28
N SER A 823 8.51 39.69 15.55
CA SER A 823 9.22 40.64 14.69
C SER A 823 9.71 39.93 13.41
N ILE A 824 8.84 39.89 12.39
CA ILE A 824 9.12 39.26 11.10
C ILE A 824 9.01 40.33 9.99
N ALA A 825 10.05 40.40 9.14
CA ALA A 825 10.09 41.28 7.99
C ALA A 825 9.69 40.54 6.70
N ILE A 826 8.85 41.18 5.89
CA ILE A 826 8.54 40.77 4.52
C ILE A 826 9.43 41.58 3.57
N SER A 827 10.12 40.90 2.66
CA SER A 827 10.97 41.53 1.63
C SER A 827 10.46 41.33 0.21
N LYS A 828 9.50 40.43 -0.04
CA LYS A 828 8.84 40.26 -1.34
C LYS A 828 7.34 40.12 -1.18
N LEU A 829 6.58 40.95 -1.89
CA LEU A 829 5.12 41.01 -1.82
C LEU A 829 4.51 40.95 -3.22
N ARG A 830 3.51 40.10 -3.40
CA ARG A 830 2.71 40.00 -4.63
C ARG A 830 1.25 40.36 -4.35
N LEU A 831 0.76 41.36 -5.08
CA LEU A 831 -0.61 41.87 -5.00
C LEU A 831 -1.37 41.64 -6.31
N ASP A 832 -2.67 41.38 -6.20
CA ASP A 832 -3.60 41.35 -7.33
C ASP A 832 -4.27 42.73 -7.48
N GLY A 833 -4.11 43.34 -8.65
CA GLY A 833 -4.68 44.65 -9.02
C GLY A 833 -6.11 44.59 -9.56
N SER A 834 -6.73 43.40 -9.65
CA SER A 834 -8.09 43.20 -10.13
C SER A 834 -9.14 43.27 -9.01
N SER A 835 -10.42 43.13 -9.36
CA SER A 835 -11.53 43.08 -8.41
C SER A 835 -11.55 41.83 -7.53
N ALA A 836 -10.75 40.81 -7.85
CA ALA A 836 -10.50 39.66 -6.98
C ALA A 836 -9.94 40.12 -5.62
N GLY A 837 -9.14 41.20 -5.62
CA GLY A 837 -8.68 41.91 -4.43
C GLY A 837 -7.66 41.14 -3.59
N ASN A 838 -7.20 41.79 -2.52
CA ASN A 838 -6.19 41.25 -1.59
C ASN A 838 -6.78 41.08 -0.19
N GLY A 839 -6.17 40.22 0.61
CA GLY A 839 -6.58 39.96 1.99
C GLY A 839 -5.88 40.86 3.02
N THR A 840 -5.82 40.36 4.25
CA THR A 840 -5.23 41.04 5.40
C THR A 840 -3.82 40.55 5.68
N ILE A 841 -2.88 41.48 5.90
CA ILE A 841 -1.53 41.22 6.43
C ILE A 841 -1.42 41.97 7.75
N SER A 842 -1.12 41.25 8.85
CA SER A 842 -1.10 41.83 10.20
C SER A 842 0.14 41.48 11.02
N GLY A 843 0.68 42.46 11.74
CA GLY A 843 1.78 42.29 12.71
C GLY A 843 3.20 42.18 12.14
N PHE A 844 3.36 42.21 10.81
CA PHE A 844 4.67 42.16 10.15
C PHE A 844 5.37 43.53 10.10
N SER A 845 6.61 43.54 9.63
CA SER A 845 7.29 44.74 9.12
C SER A 845 7.61 44.58 7.63
N PHE A 846 7.71 45.68 6.88
CA PHE A 846 8.29 45.64 5.53
C PHE A 846 9.76 46.03 5.58
N ALA A 847 10.62 45.18 5.01
CA ALA A 847 12.05 45.43 4.88
C ALA A 847 12.34 46.77 4.18
N GLU A 848 13.52 47.35 4.43
CA GLU A 848 13.89 48.64 3.83
C GLU A 848 13.97 48.55 2.29
N ASP A 849 14.57 47.47 1.80
CA ASP A 849 14.65 47.09 0.40
C ASP A 849 13.88 45.79 0.16
N GLY A 850 13.32 45.63 -1.04
CA GLY A 850 12.50 44.47 -1.39
C GLY A 850 11.91 44.56 -2.80
N ASP A 851 11.09 43.56 -3.13
CA ASP A 851 10.41 43.44 -4.41
C ASP A 851 8.89 43.47 -4.24
N LEU A 852 8.23 44.33 -5.01
CA LEU A 852 6.78 44.42 -5.12
C LEU A 852 6.35 43.94 -6.51
N GLU A 853 5.63 42.82 -6.56
CA GLU A 853 4.97 42.32 -7.75
C GLU A 853 3.49 42.72 -7.72
N VAL A 854 2.99 43.32 -8.79
CA VAL A 854 1.56 43.62 -8.96
C VAL A 854 1.07 43.01 -10.25
N VAL A 855 0.15 42.05 -10.14
CA VAL A 855 -0.40 41.33 -11.29
C VAL A 855 -1.84 41.75 -11.59
N ASN A 856 -2.32 41.43 -12.78
CA ASN A 856 -3.69 41.74 -13.23
C ASN A 856 -4.06 43.22 -13.10
N LEU A 857 -3.08 44.12 -13.30
CA LEU A 857 -3.31 45.56 -13.17
C LEU A 857 -4.06 46.09 -14.39
N ASN A 858 -5.10 46.89 -14.17
CA ASN A 858 -5.80 47.58 -15.24
C ASN A 858 -4.92 48.66 -15.89
N ALA A 859 -5.26 49.04 -17.12
CA ALA A 859 -4.50 50.03 -17.90
C ALA A 859 -4.57 51.47 -17.34
N ASP A 860 -5.35 51.71 -16.29
CA ASP A 860 -5.60 53.03 -15.71
C ASP A 860 -4.30 53.74 -15.26
N ASP A 861 -4.31 55.08 -15.33
CA ASP A 861 -3.16 55.93 -14.99
C ASP A 861 -2.80 55.89 -13.50
N ARG A 862 -3.77 55.58 -12.65
CA ARG A 862 -3.60 55.37 -11.21
C ARG A 862 -4.60 54.34 -10.69
N VAL A 863 -4.10 53.31 -10.01
CA VAL A 863 -4.91 52.30 -9.33
C VAL A 863 -4.56 52.30 -7.85
N GLU A 864 -5.57 52.41 -6.98
CA GLU A 864 -5.40 52.12 -5.55
C GLU A 864 -5.61 50.62 -5.33
N ILE A 865 -4.64 49.97 -4.68
CA ILE A 865 -4.75 48.55 -4.37
C ILE A 865 -5.31 48.44 -2.95
N ASP A 866 -6.51 47.89 -2.84
CA ASP A 866 -7.11 47.55 -1.56
C ASP A 866 -6.40 46.31 -0.99
N VAL A 867 -5.58 46.54 0.04
CA VAL A 867 -4.95 45.53 0.88
C VAL A 867 -5.05 46.02 2.32
N ASP A 868 -5.52 45.17 3.23
CA ASP A 868 -5.64 45.53 4.63
C ASP A 868 -4.32 45.25 5.35
N ILE A 869 -3.52 46.30 5.48
CA ILE A 869 -2.22 46.27 6.14
C ILE A 869 -2.41 46.84 7.56
N SER A 870 -2.80 45.99 8.51
CA SER A 870 -3.09 46.37 9.90
C SER A 870 -1.88 46.10 10.80
N ASN A 871 -1.53 47.02 11.70
CA ASN A 871 -0.39 46.85 12.64
C ASN A 871 0.96 46.47 11.97
N VAL A 872 1.19 46.87 10.72
CA VAL A 872 2.45 46.62 10.02
C VAL A 872 3.38 47.82 10.09
N GLU A 873 4.63 47.58 10.45
CA GLU A 873 5.69 48.59 10.46
C GLU A 873 6.35 48.75 9.08
N GLY A 874 6.98 49.90 8.82
CA GLY A 874 7.75 50.11 7.59
C GLY A 874 6.93 50.26 6.29
N LYS A 875 5.62 50.55 6.36
CA LYS A 875 4.75 50.73 5.16
C LYS A 875 5.31 51.68 4.10
N SER A 876 6.03 52.73 4.52
CA SER A 876 6.69 53.68 3.61
C SER A 876 7.78 53.05 2.75
N ASN A 877 8.39 51.94 3.17
CA ASN A 877 9.45 51.25 2.45
C ASN A 877 8.96 50.66 1.12
N LEU A 878 7.68 50.30 1.00
CA LEU A 878 7.09 49.79 -0.25
C LEU A 878 7.28 50.73 -1.44
N SER A 879 7.43 52.04 -1.21
CA SER A 879 7.69 53.03 -2.26
C SER A 879 9.14 53.04 -2.77
N LYS A 880 10.07 52.40 -2.02
CA LYS A 880 11.48 52.23 -2.36
C LYS A 880 11.75 50.90 -3.07
N TRP A 881 10.86 49.92 -2.91
CA TRP A 881 11.02 48.56 -3.45
C TRP A 881 11.02 48.51 -4.98
N GLY A 882 11.68 47.48 -5.53
CA GLY A 882 11.65 47.19 -6.96
C GLY A 882 10.25 46.78 -7.39
N LEU A 883 9.62 47.51 -8.32
CA LEU A 883 8.26 47.23 -8.79
C LEU A 883 8.27 46.47 -10.11
N THR A 884 7.63 45.30 -10.13
CA THR A 884 7.21 44.62 -11.35
C THR A 884 5.68 44.69 -11.44
N ALA A 885 5.15 45.39 -12.46
CA ALA A 885 3.72 45.46 -12.71
C ALA A 885 3.38 44.77 -14.03
N THR A 886 2.35 43.92 -14.03
CA THR A 886 1.85 43.24 -15.23
C THR A 886 0.35 43.42 -15.40
N ALA A 887 -0.09 43.64 -16.64
CA ALA A 887 -1.51 43.63 -17.00
C ALA A 887 -2.09 42.20 -16.98
N ALA A 888 -3.42 42.09 -17.12
CA ALA A 888 -4.12 40.80 -17.15
C ALA A 888 -3.71 39.90 -18.34
N ASP A 889 -3.19 40.47 -19.42
CA ASP A 889 -2.64 39.74 -20.57
C ASP A 889 -1.17 39.32 -20.39
N GLY A 890 -0.58 39.59 -19.22
CA GLY A 890 0.81 39.28 -18.88
C GLY A 890 1.83 40.31 -19.39
N SER A 891 1.41 41.37 -20.08
CA SER A 891 2.32 42.41 -20.53
C SER A 891 2.89 43.23 -19.36
N ARG A 892 4.19 43.55 -19.42
CA ARG A 892 4.85 44.39 -18.41
C ARG A 892 4.46 45.86 -18.56
N LEU A 893 4.09 46.49 -17.46
CA LEU A 893 3.69 47.90 -17.39
C LEU A 893 4.79 48.74 -16.71
N LEU A 894 5.11 49.89 -17.30
CA LEU A 894 5.98 50.88 -16.67
C LEU A 894 5.17 51.67 -15.63
N ARG A 895 5.43 51.39 -14.35
CA ARG A 895 4.70 51.94 -13.20
C ARG A 895 5.65 52.37 -12.09
N LYS A 896 5.12 53.15 -11.13
CA LYS A 896 5.76 53.48 -9.85
C LYS A 896 4.77 53.28 -8.69
N ALA A 897 5.27 52.80 -7.55
CA ALA A 897 4.53 52.69 -6.31
C ALA A 897 4.59 53.99 -5.50
N ILE A 898 3.45 54.44 -4.99
CA ILE A 898 3.33 55.63 -4.13
C ILE A 898 2.50 55.25 -2.90
N MET A 899 3.03 55.52 -1.71
CA MET A 899 2.27 55.42 -0.46
C MET A 899 1.60 56.75 -0.15
N SER A 900 0.28 56.75 0.04
CA SER A 900 -0.45 57.94 0.45
C SER A 900 -0.23 58.25 1.93
N SER A 901 -0.49 59.50 2.33
CA SER A 901 -0.48 59.92 3.75
C SER A 901 -1.52 59.19 4.60
N ALA A 902 -2.55 58.61 3.96
CA ALA A 902 -3.56 57.77 4.60
C ALA A 902 -3.14 56.28 4.68
N GLY A 903 -1.92 55.92 4.25
CA GLY A 903 -1.39 54.56 4.34
C GLY A 903 -1.85 53.60 3.23
N LYS A 904 -2.43 54.11 2.14
CA LYS A 904 -2.82 53.31 0.98
C LYS A 904 -1.69 53.21 -0.05
N LEU A 905 -1.52 52.04 -0.65
CA LEU A 905 -0.63 51.82 -1.79
C LEU A 905 -1.34 52.18 -3.10
N SER A 906 -0.75 53.10 -3.86
CA SER A 906 -1.18 53.46 -5.22
C SER A 906 -0.11 53.07 -6.23
N ILE A 907 -0.52 52.46 -7.34
CA ILE A 907 0.34 52.19 -8.49
C ILE A 907 -0.03 53.14 -9.61
N CYS A 908 0.94 53.93 -10.09
CA CYS A 908 0.72 54.96 -11.11
C CYS A 908 1.57 54.71 -12.35
N ALA A 909 1.11 55.16 -13.52
CA ALA A 909 1.91 55.20 -14.75
C ALA A 909 3.21 55.99 -14.53
N ASN A 910 4.32 55.48 -15.10
CA ASN A 910 5.55 56.27 -15.17
C ASN A 910 5.35 57.46 -16.12
N GLY A 911 5.17 58.66 -15.55
CA GLY A 911 5.02 59.91 -16.28
C GLY A 911 5.56 61.09 -15.48
N PHE A 912 6.06 62.12 -16.18
CA PHE A 912 6.56 63.37 -15.60
C PHE A 912 5.47 64.08 -14.78
N VAL A 913 5.64 64.17 -13.46
CA VAL A 913 4.88 65.13 -12.64
C VAL A 913 5.54 66.49 -12.80
N VAL A 914 4.99 67.34 -13.68
CA VAL A 914 5.36 68.77 -13.72
C VAL A 914 4.60 69.49 -12.61
N ILE A 915 5.28 69.86 -11.54
CA ILE A 915 4.74 70.80 -10.56
C ILE A 915 5.03 72.20 -11.09
N VAL A 916 4.06 72.85 -11.73
CA VAL A 916 4.12 74.30 -11.99
C VAL A 916 3.71 74.99 -10.69
N LYS A 917 4.65 75.76 -10.12
CA LYS A 917 4.39 76.61 -8.94
C LYS A 917 3.58 77.84 -9.30
#